data_AF-A0A423SMY1-F1
#
_entry.id   AF-A0A423SMY1-F1
#
_cell.length_a   1.000
_cell.length_b   1.000
_cell.length_c   1.000
_cell.angle_alpha   90.00
_cell.angle_beta   90.00
_cell.angle_gamma   90.00
#
_symmetry.space_group_name_H-M   'P 1'
#
loop_
_entity.id
_entity.type
_entity.pdbx_description
1 polymer ?
#
loop_
_entity_poly.entity_id
_entity_poly.type
_entity_poly.pdbx_seq_one_letter_code
_entity_poly.pdbx_strand_id
1 'polypeptide(L)'
;MDGSPEPTVIARTLKDFNQFIFSGKKSGDSSVGRDSRQKLNFSEAFSDSSSIFEDDSRTSVGRSRKRQIDEMTGLDISKRFREKDSQIIDAKTTINRLEGRIHNMELSAKKAKAEMEEELERFKRKQLRDKELIDDLQHKIKQMQAKEREIQGTAHKVKEEYTATSWETESKMINMQREHIEQCNRLQEEITSLRQKALYLERVMEEKTSQVDLAQSYVQDLEKQLAVAQHKLRDSGASQFETEALKLQLDQAKSKIKKLEMHQEELESLQSKSEVFETTVRKLPALEKEIAKLKEENKFLRETAMNTQLLEERLTNAQHQVQLLESRCQDSALMQAKADSYKDALQQYEKVVSEELGLPQATAYDLQKQLMKLKQGDQTIAEGIAELRASQKSLESSRASESAQLSSLRAKLEKQQRNTQQNAQLIKRLQRKLMLVTKERDSLKSILTSYESEVTINYSTVSQERIVKLETQLESYKEELQRLEKELDAFNKESEEEKDVPQRKDDAEKISALEKKVIELEKDIAKLTQEKETLELRLESRALKGDYDPTKTKVIHFENNPFAKAVENRATEIERLQTENDALRERVRLLEEGEMHDITQKVGMKVNSDGPSSKEITELQEKITSMEMRNKRLMEAFKKKSQAIREVMYRLTGYRVDACSDNQYKLISMYAESQADYLLFEQTKNNELQLLETEFSSTLEDMIDAYLRHENCYPAFLSAITLDLFNRQTMDPPPASSIL
;
A
#
# COMPACT_ATOMS: atom_id res chain seq x y z
N MET A 1 8.41 -21.06 28.06
CA MET A 1 8.99 -20.13 29.03
C MET A 1 7.89 -19.27 29.66
N ASP A 2 6.89 -19.80 30.36
CA ASP A 2 6.37 -21.16 30.65
C ASP A 2 4.87 -21.00 30.94
N GLY A 3 3.99 -22.01 30.90
CA GLY A 3 4.15 -23.44 30.72
C GLY A 3 2.91 -24.10 31.32
N SER A 4 2.08 -24.76 30.50
CA SER A 4 0.77 -25.28 30.90
C SER A 4 0.87 -26.45 31.91
N PRO A 5 -0.27 -26.88 32.51
CA PRO A 5 -1.03 -27.91 31.82
C PRO A 5 -2.55 -27.69 31.80
N GLU A 6 -3.16 -28.00 30.65
CA GLU A 6 -4.60 -28.21 30.51
C GLU A 6 -5.00 -29.61 31.02
N PRO A 7 -6.23 -29.79 31.51
CA PRO A 7 -6.93 -31.06 31.44
C PRO A 7 -8.02 -31.01 30.37
N THR A 8 -7.80 -31.74 29.27
CA THR A 8 -8.77 -31.99 28.21
C THR A 8 -10.04 -32.67 28.75
N VAL A 9 -11.22 -32.05 28.55
CA VAL A 9 -12.51 -32.75 28.63
C VAL A 9 -13.36 -32.49 27.38
N ILE A 10 -13.08 -33.33 26.38
CA ILE A 10 -14.05 -34.02 25.51
C ILE A 10 -15.46 -33.39 25.47
N ALA A 11 -15.70 -32.50 24.51
CA ALA A 11 -17.06 -32.24 24.03
C ALA A 11 -17.56 -33.46 23.23
N ARG A 12 -18.49 -34.24 23.78
CA ARG A 12 -19.20 -35.31 23.06
C ARG A 12 -20.70 -35.25 23.34
N THR A 13 -21.49 -35.42 22.27
CA THR A 13 -22.95 -35.59 22.22
C THR A 13 -23.77 -34.42 22.79
N LEU A 14 -24.60 -33.69 22.04
CA LEU A 14 -25.49 -34.11 20.93
C LEU A 14 -26.62 -35.08 21.38
N LYS A 15 -27.17 -34.72 22.54
CA LYS A 15 -28.49 -34.97 23.14
C LYS A 15 -28.71 -33.70 23.97
N ASP A 16 -29.67 -32.79 23.74
CA ASP A 16 -31.11 -32.98 23.66
C ASP A 16 -31.82 -31.90 22.82
N PHE A 17 -31.41 -31.69 21.55
CA PHE A 17 -32.00 -30.65 20.68
C PHE A 17 -33.04 -31.16 19.67
N ASN A 18 -33.72 -32.27 19.96
CA ASN A 18 -34.84 -32.78 19.16
C ASN A 18 -35.90 -33.46 20.04
N GLN A 19 -36.71 -32.65 20.74
CA GLN A 19 -37.98 -33.11 21.31
C GLN A 19 -39.09 -32.06 21.21
N PHE A 20 -39.20 -31.45 20.04
CA PHE A 20 -40.38 -30.70 19.62
C PHE A 20 -40.58 -30.91 18.11
N ILE A 21 -41.83 -30.99 17.66
CA ILE A 21 -42.27 -31.27 16.27
C ILE A 21 -42.24 -32.77 15.86
N PHE A 22 -43.41 -33.39 15.95
CA PHE A 22 -43.92 -34.55 15.18
C PHE A 22 -43.11 -35.86 15.11
N SER A 23 -43.64 -36.89 15.79
CA SER A 23 -43.97 -38.14 15.08
C SER A 23 -45.21 -38.78 15.70
N GLY A 24 -46.04 -39.42 14.88
CA GLY A 24 -47.20 -40.19 15.32
C GLY A 24 -47.47 -41.34 14.35
N LYS A 25 -48.04 -42.45 14.88
CA LYS A 25 -48.30 -43.75 14.20
C LYS A 25 -47.00 -44.51 13.87
N LYS A 26 -46.87 -45.86 13.88
CA LYS A 26 -47.74 -47.07 14.05
C LYS A 26 -46.76 -48.25 14.40
N SER A 27 -47.09 -49.45 14.88
CA SER A 27 -48.23 -50.06 15.62
C SER A 27 -47.92 -51.53 15.97
N GLY A 28 -48.33 -52.02 17.15
CA GLY A 28 -48.22 -53.42 17.59
C GLY A 28 -46.92 -53.76 18.33
N ASP A 29 -46.85 -54.74 19.25
CA ASP A 29 -47.90 -55.47 19.99
C ASP A 29 -47.20 -56.29 21.13
N SER A 30 -47.81 -57.02 22.08
CA SER A 30 -49.22 -57.31 22.44
C SER A 30 -49.34 -57.74 23.92
N SER A 31 -50.57 -57.85 24.45
CA SER A 31 -50.97 -58.67 25.64
C SER A 31 -50.46 -58.16 27.03
N VAL A 32 -51.14 -58.20 28.20
CA VAL A 32 -52.51 -58.50 28.72
C VAL A 32 -52.67 -57.58 29.97
N GLY A 33 -53.82 -57.12 30.49
CA GLY A 33 -55.25 -57.22 30.14
C GLY A 33 -56.14 -57.12 31.42
N ARG A 34 -57.47 -57.01 31.26
CA ARG A 34 -58.53 -56.80 32.30
C ARG A 34 -58.56 -55.41 33.00
N ASP A 35 -59.71 -54.76 33.20
CA ASP A 35 -61.05 -55.04 32.66
C ASP A 35 -61.90 -53.76 32.49
N SER A 36 -62.96 -53.87 31.68
CA SER A 36 -63.62 -52.75 30.99
C SER A 36 -64.65 -51.94 31.80
N ARG A 37 -64.69 -50.62 31.53
CA ARG A 37 -65.90 -49.78 31.69
C ARG A 37 -66.80 -49.95 30.47
N GLN A 38 -68.12 -50.00 30.67
CA GLN A 38 -69.09 -49.68 29.62
C GLN A 38 -69.97 -48.50 30.03
N LYS A 39 -70.21 -47.59 29.08
CA LYS A 39 -71.25 -46.56 29.16
C LYS A 39 -72.55 -47.14 28.64
N LEU A 40 -73.68 -46.78 29.22
CA LEU A 40 -74.99 -46.99 28.63
C LEU A 40 -75.67 -45.63 28.41
N ASN A 41 -75.82 -45.26 27.14
CA ASN A 41 -76.97 -44.47 26.71
C ASN A 41 -78.10 -45.47 26.44
N PHE A 42 -79.34 -45.12 26.76
CA PHE A 42 -80.48 -45.67 26.02
C PHE A 42 -81.62 -44.65 25.95
N SER A 43 -82.09 -44.42 24.74
CA SER A 43 -83.34 -43.73 24.44
C SER A 43 -84.47 -44.76 24.32
N GLU A 44 -85.64 -44.42 24.86
CA GLU A 44 -86.91 -44.46 24.13
C GLU A 44 -87.09 -45.54 23.03
N ALA A 45 -87.88 -46.57 23.32
CA ALA A 45 -88.69 -47.29 22.33
C ALA A 45 -89.87 -48.01 23.00
N PHE A 46 -90.97 -48.14 22.25
CA PHE A 46 -92.24 -48.73 22.65
C PHE A 46 -92.27 -50.28 22.53
N SER A 47 -93.38 -50.82 23.04
CA SER A 47 -94.19 -51.92 22.48
C SER A 47 -94.09 -53.33 23.09
N ASP A 48 -95.22 -53.68 23.69
CA ASP A 48 -96.04 -54.87 23.40
C ASP A 48 -95.89 -56.18 24.18
N SER A 49 -97.06 -56.81 24.34
CA SER A 49 -97.34 -58.13 24.94
C SER A 49 -97.03 -58.30 26.44
N SER A 50 -97.83 -59.04 27.21
CA SER A 50 -99.23 -59.48 27.03
C SER A 50 -99.77 -60.02 28.36
N SER A 51 -101.06 -59.81 28.61
CA SER A 51 -101.97 -60.62 29.44
C SER A 51 -101.39 -61.71 30.38
N ILE A 52 -101.72 -61.61 31.67
CA ILE A 52 -102.37 -62.70 32.42
C ILE A 52 -103.43 -62.06 33.33
N PHE A 53 -104.64 -62.62 33.26
CA PHE A 53 -105.81 -62.32 34.07
C PHE A 53 -106.06 -63.54 34.95
N GLU A 54 -106.15 -63.35 36.26
CA GLU A 54 -106.83 -64.23 37.22
C GLU A 54 -107.71 -63.23 38.00
N ASP A 55 -109.03 -63.10 37.83
CA ASP A 55 -110.11 -64.09 37.72
C ASP A 55 -110.06 -65.18 38.80
N ASP A 56 -110.60 -64.85 39.96
CA ASP A 56 -111.28 -65.84 40.80
C ASP A 56 -112.68 -65.33 41.15
N SER A 57 -113.65 -65.68 40.31
CA SER A 57 -115.05 -65.25 40.40
C SER A 57 -115.99 -66.44 40.67
N ARG A 58 -116.04 -66.90 41.93
CA ARG A 58 -117.08 -67.80 42.47
C ARG A 58 -117.53 -67.30 43.84
N THR A 59 -118.81 -67.16 44.17
CA THR A 59 -120.05 -67.47 43.44
C THR A 59 -121.18 -66.58 43.97
N SER A 60 -122.13 -66.21 43.11
CA SER A 60 -123.40 -65.60 43.54
C SER A 60 -124.29 -66.61 44.28
N VAL A 61 -125.00 -66.14 45.33
CA VAL A 61 -126.41 -66.46 45.70
C VAL A 61 -126.62 -65.94 47.13
N GLY A 62 -127.70 -65.19 47.40
CA GLY A 62 -127.99 -64.77 48.79
C GLY A 62 -128.92 -63.57 49.03
N ARG A 63 -129.32 -62.79 48.01
CA ARG A 63 -130.39 -61.78 48.20
C ARG A 63 -131.77 -62.42 48.11
N SER A 64 -132.36 -62.83 49.24
CA SER A 64 -133.80 -62.74 49.56
C SER A 64 -134.18 -63.51 50.84
N ARG A 65 -135.15 -62.97 51.59
CA ARG A 65 -135.64 -63.42 52.93
C ARG A 65 -134.61 -63.14 54.05
N LYS A 66 -134.93 -62.47 55.16
CA LYS A 66 -136.22 -61.99 55.69
C LYS A 66 -136.30 -60.47 55.74
N ARG A 67 -137.37 -59.93 55.14
CA ARG A 67 -138.16 -58.89 55.82
C ARG A 67 -138.83 -59.55 57.04
N GLN A 68 -138.39 -59.23 58.25
CA GLN A 68 -139.18 -59.21 59.49
C GLN A 68 -138.25 -58.85 60.65
N ILE A 69 -138.75 -57.98 61.54
CA ILE A 69 -138.02 -57.20 62.57
C ILE A 69 -137.53 -55.86 62.02
N ASP A 70 -138.49 -55.03 61.61
CA ASP A 70 -138.40 -53.57 61.55
C ASP A 70 -139.83 -52.98 61.55
N GLU A 71 -140.60 -53.39 62.57
CA GLU A 71 -141.76 -52.64 63.06
C GLU A 71 -141.48 -52.33 64.53
N MET A 72 -141.66 -51.05 64.92
CA MET A 72 -141.23 -50.43 66.19
C MET A 72 -139.74 -50.05 66.31
N THR A 73 -139.31 -48.98 65.62
CA THR A 73 -138.70 -47.77 66.24
C THR A 73 -138.25 -46.80 65.14
N GLY A 74 -139.00 -45.72 64.90
CA GLY A 74 -138.72 -44.78 63.81
C GLY A 74 -137.53 -43.85 64.06
N LEU A 75 -136.29 -44.31 63.88
CA LEU A 75 -135.09 -43.48 63.78
C LEU A 75 -134.16 -43.92 62.64
N ASP A 76 -133.93 -43.02 61.69
CA ASP A 76 -133.30 -43.28 60.38
C ASP A 76 -131.75 -43.29 60.44
N ILE A 77 -131.20 -44.17 61.27
CA ILE A 77 -129.76 -44.24 61.61
C ILE A 77 -128.88 -44.50 60.37
N SER A 78 -129.36 -45.29 59.41
CA SER A 78 -128.60 -45.70 58.21
C SER A 78 -128.37 -44.61 57.16
N LYS A 79 -128.99 -43.41 57.27
CA LYS A 79 -128.62 -42.26 56.43
C LYS A 79 -127.38 -41.54 56.97
N ARG A 80 -127.35 -41.26 58.28
CA ARG A 80 -126.24 -40.57 58.94
C ARG A 80 -124.91 -41.31 58.82
N PHE A 81 -124.92 -42.66 58.84
CA PHE A 81 -123.70 -43.44 58.58
C PHE A 81 -123.16 -43.21 57.16
N ARG A 82 -124.01 -43.29 56.12
CA ARG A 82 -123.59 -43.05 54.73
C ARG A 82 -123.08 -41.63 54.48
N GLU A 83 -123.68 -40.63 55.11
CA GLU A 83 -123.19 -39.24 55.07
C GLU A 83 -121.81 -39.11 55.74
N LYS A 84 -121.57 -39.82 56.85
CA LYS A 84 -120.26 -39.87 57.52
C LYS A 84 -119.22 -40.62 56.70
N ASP A 85 -119.59 -41.74 56.07
CA ASP A 85 -118.69 -42.50 55.20
C ASP A 85 -118.28 -41.66 53.96
N SER A 86 -119.21 -40.91 53.36
CA SER A 86 -118.89 -39.95 52.29
C SER A 86 -117.92 -38.88 52.76
N GLN A 87 -118.19 -38.24 53.91
CA GLN A 87 -117.28 -37.25 54.51
C GLN A 87 -115.88 -37.82 54.80
N ILE A 88 -115.78 -39.10 55.19
CA ILE A 88 -114.50 -39.80 55.39
C ILE A 88 -113.79 -40.06 54.06
N ILE A 89 -114.50 -40.40 52.99
CA ILE A 89 -113.92 -40.58 51.65
C ILE A 89 -113.43 -39.25 51.07
N ASP A 90 -114.19 -38.17 51.22
CA ASP A 90 -113.79 -36.82 50.79
C ASP A 90 -112.60 -36.30 51.61
N ALA A 91 -112.57 -36.58 52.92
CA ALA A 91 -111.40 -36.31 53.77
C ALA A 91 -110.17 -37.13 53.30
N LYS A 92 -110.32 -38.41 52.98
CA LYS A 92 -109.21 -39.26 52.49
C LYS A 92 -108.68 -38.80 51.13
N THR A 93 -109.55 -38.44 50.19
CA THR A 93 -109.12 -37.95 48.86
C THR A 93 -108.44 -36.58 48.95
N THR A 94 -108.91 -35.69 49.82
CA THR A 94 -108.26 -34.39 50.07
C THR A 94 -106.92 -34.56 50.80
N ILE A 95 -106.81 -35.48 51.77
CA ILE A 95 -105.53 -35.89 52.39
C ILE A 95 -104.56 -36.40 51.33
N ASN A 96 -104.93 -37.42 50.55
CA ASN A 96 -104.06 -37.98 49.49
C ASN A 96 -103.61 -36.90 48.48
N ARG A 97 -104.47 -35.93 48.15
CA ARG A 97 -104.10 -34.81 47.26
C ARG A 97 -103.12 -33.83 47.92
N LEU A 98 -103.26 -33.59 49.22
CA LEU A 98 -102.32 -32.76 49.99
C LEU A 98 -100.99 -33.48 50.19
N GLU A 99 -100.98 -34.77 50.50
CA GLU A 99 -99.80 -35.62 50.60
C GLU A 99 -99.05 -35.68 49.28
N GLY A 100 -99.73 -35.93 48.15
CA GLY A 100 -99.12 -35.87 46.82
C GLY A 100 -98.54 -34.49 46.48
N ARG A 101 -99.19 -33.40 46.91
CA ARG A 101 -98.64 -32.05 46.75
C ARG A 101 -97.42 -31.81 47.65
N ILE A 102 -97.43 -32.28 48.90
CA ILE A 102 -96.28 -32.22 49.81
C ILE A 102 -95.11 -33.00 49.21
N HIS A 103 -95.34 -34.23 48.77
CA HIS A 103 -94.31 -35.07 48.16
C HIS A 103 -93.71 -34.43 46.89
N ASN A 104 -94.53 -33.83 46.03
CA ASN A 104 -94.04 -33.10 44.85
C ASN A 104 -93.24 -31.84 45.24
N MET A 105 -93.65 -31.10 46.27
CA MET A 105 -92.86 -29.97 46.80
C MET A 105 -91.54 -30.44 47.43
N GLU A 106 -91.53 -31.55 48.16
CA GLU A 106 -90.31 -32.15 48.71
C GLU A 106 -89.34 -32.60 47.61
N LEU A 107 -89.84 -33.26 46.56
CA LEU A 107 -89.02 -33.65 45.41
C LEU A 107 -88.47 -32.43 44.67
N SER A 108 -89.28 -31.38 44.48
CA SER A 108 -88.83 -30.12 43.89
C SER A 108 -87.77 -29.43 44.74
N ALA A 109 -87.93 -29.41 46.07
CA ALA A 109 -86.96 -28.83 47.00
C ALA A 109 -85.65 -29.65 47.04
N LYS A 110 -85.74 -30.98 47.00
CA LYS A 110 -84.57 -31.88 46.89
C LYS A 110 -83.80 -31.65 45.58
N LYS A 111 -84.50 -31.49 44.45
CA LYS A 111 -83.87 -31.15 43.16
C LYS A 111 -83.17 -29.79 43.19
N ALA A 112 -83.88 -28.74 43.61
CA ALA A 112 -83.30 -27.39 43.72
C ALA A 112 -82.10 -27.35 44.68
N LYS A 113 -82.12 -28.13 45.78
CA LYS A 113 -80.97 -28.26 46.68
C LYS A 113 -79.79 -28.94 46.00
N ALA A 114 -80.02 -30.03 45.26
CA ALA A 114 -78.96 -30.73 44.54
C ALA A 114 -78.34 -29.87 43.43
N GLU A 115 -79.17 -29.11 42.69
CA GLU A 115 -78.71 -28.15 41.68
C GLU A 115 -77.84 -27.04 42.30
N MET A 116 -78.27 -26.46 43.43
CA MET A 116 -77.47 -25.47 44.17
C MET A 116 -76.17 -26.06 44.74
N GLU A 117 -76.18 -27.31 45.21
CA GLU A 117 -74.97 -28.02 45.65
C GLU A 117 -74.00 -28.28 44.48
N GLU A 118 -74.51 -28.66 43.30
CA GLU A 118 -73.71 -28.79 42.09
C GLU A 118 -73.10 -27.45 41.64
N GLU A 119 -73.86 -26.36 41.64
CA GLU A 119 -73.36 -25.03 41.29
C GLU A 119 -72.29 -24.54 42.27
N LEU A 120 -72.48 -24.77 43.57
CA LEU A 120 -71.50 -24.48 44.60
C LEU A 120 -70.20 -25.26 44.37
N GLU A 121 -70.27 -26.55 44.04
CA GLU A 121 -69.09 -27.37 43.72
C GLU A 121 -68.42 -26.95 42.41
N ARG A 122 -69.19 -26.57 41.37
CA ARG A 122 -68.64 -25.98 40.13
C ARG A 122 -67.91 -24.67 40.42
N PHE A 123 -68.46 -23.82 41.29
CA PHE A 123 -67.83 -22.56 41.71
C PHE A 123 -66.53 -22.79 42.49
N LYS A 124 -66.52 -23.70 43.48
CA LYS A 124 -65.30 -24.08 44.22
C LYS A 124 -64.20 -24.59 43.28
N ARG A 125 -64.54 -25.47 42.33
CA ARG A 125 -63.59 -25.99 41.31
C ARG A 125 -63.10 -24.90 40.35
N LYS A 126 -63.86 -23.84 40.12
CA LYS A 126 -63.37 -22.67 39.38
C LYS A 126 -62.42 -21.85 40.25
N GLN A 127 -62.81 -21.52 41.48
CA GLN A 127 -62.00 -20.76 42.42
C GLN A 127 -60.63 -21.41 42.71
N LEU A 128 -60.57 -22.75 42.80
CA LEU A 128 -59.31 -23.48 42.94
C LEU A 128 -58.40 -23.31 41.72
N ARG A 129 -58.92 -23.49 40.50
CA ARG A 129 -58.16 -23.30 39.25
C ARG A 129 -57.72 -21.85 39.04
N ASP A 130 -58.60 -20.89 39.38
CA ASP A 130 -58.27 -19.46 39.30
C ASP A 130 -57.16 -19.12 40.31
N LYS A 131 -57.15 -19.74 41.50
CA LYS A 131 -56.07 -19.60 42.49
C LYS A 131 -54.76 -20.23 42.03
N GLU A 132 -54.79 -21.46 41.52
CA GLU A 132 -53.61 -22.14 40.95
C GLU A 132 -52.98 -21.29 39.83
N LEU A 133 -53.81 -20.75 38.93
CA LEU A 133 -53.36 -19.84 37.87
C LEU A 133 -52.75 -18.53 38.42
N ILE A 134 -53.33 -17.96 39.49
CA ILE A 134 -52.76 -16.77 40.15
C ILE A 134 -51.40 -17.10 40.79
N ASP A 135 -51.27 -18.25 41.47
CA ASP A 135 -50.03 -18.68 42.11
C ASP A 135 -48.93 -18.95 41.06
N ASP A 136 -49.27 -19.59 39.94
CA ASP A 136 -48.38 -19.78 38.77
C ASP A 136 -47.94 -18.44 38.15
N LEU A 137 -48.87 -17.51 37.95
CA LEU A 137 -48.56 -16.18 37.41
C LEU A 137 -47.68 -15.38 38.38
N GLN A 138 -47.93 -15.45 39.69
CA GLN A 138 -47.06 -14.82 40.70
C GLN A 138 -45.66 -15.44 40.71
N HIS A 139 -45.54 -16.77 40.57
CA HIS A 139 -44.25 -17.44 40.47
C HIS A 139 -43.50 -16.98 39.21
N LYS A 140 -44.18 -16.90 38.06
CA LYS A 140 -43.61 -16.42 36.80
C LYS A 140 -43.16 -14.96 36.87
N ILE A 141 -43.93 -14.08 37.52
CA ILE A 141 -43.53 -12.67 37.78
C ILE A 141 -42.27 -12.62 38.65
N LYS A 142 -42.19 -13.41 39.73
CA LYS A 142 -41.00 -13.48 40.59
C LYS A 142 -39.75 -13.97 39.83
N GLN A 143 -39.89 -14.97 38.94
CA GLN A 143 -38.80 -15.42 38.07
C GLN A 143 -38.35 -14.32 37.09
N MET A 144 -39.30 -13.60 36.46
CA MET A 144 -38.97 -12.50 35.55
C MET A 144 -38.25 -11.36 36.27
N GLN A 145 -38.70 -10.96 37.47
CA GLN A 145 -38.04 -9.94 38.28
C GLN A 145 -36.65 -10.37 38.79
N ALA A 146 -36.41 -11.67 39.00
CA ALA A 146 -35.09 -12.17 39.35
C ALA A 146 -34.13 -12.05 38.16
N LYS A 147 -34.55 -12.51 36.97
CA LYS A 147 -33.78 -12.37 35.73
C LYS A 147 -33.53 -10.91 35.36
N GLU A 148 -34.50 -10.03 35.56
CA GLU A 148 -34.35 -8.59 35.35
C GLU A 148 -33.27 -8.00 36.25
N ARG A 149 -33.26 -8.36 37.55
CA ARG A 149 -32.21 -7.94 38.50
C ARG A 149 -30.83 -8.49 38.13
N GLU A 150 -30.73 -9.73 37.65
CA GLU A 150 -29.47 -10.29 37.14
C GLU A 150 -28.97 -9.53 35.91
N ILE A 151 -29.85 -9.27 34.93
CA ILE A 151 -29.53 -8.49 33.73
C ILE A 151 -29.08 -7.07 34.11
N GLN A 152 -29.82 -6.37 34.98
CA GLN A 152 -29.44 -5.05 35.48
C GLN A 152 -28.08 -5.07 36.19
N GLY A 153 -27.80 -6.10 37.00
CA GLY A 153 -26.50 -6.28 37.67
C GLY A 153 -25.35 -6.53 36.71
N THR A 154 -25.55 -7.33 35.65
CA THR A 154 -24.53 -7.52 34.60
C THR A 154 -24.30 -6.26 33.77
N ALA A 155 -25.37 -5.53 33.42
CA ALA A 155 -25.29 -4.27 32.70
C ALA A 155 -24.57 -3.18 33.50
N HIS A 156 -24.74 -3.15 34.83
CA HIS A 156 -23.99 -2.23 35.70
C HIS A 156 -22.49 -2.52 35.67
N LYS A 157 -22.09 -3.79 35.85
CA LYS A 157 -20.68 -4.20 35.81
C LYS A 157 -20.01 -3.89 34.48
N VAL A 158 -20.67 -4.23 33.36
CA VAL A 158 -20.16 -3.91 32.02
C VAL A 158 -20.04 -2.39 31.82
N LYS A 159 -20.94 -1.59 32.39
CA LYS A 159 -20.83 -0.13 32.35
C LYS A 159 -19.66 0.39 33.19
N GLU A 160 -19.42 -0.16 34.38
CA GLU A 160 -18.27 0.17 35.23
C GLU A 160 -16.94 -0.17 34.52
N GLU A 161 -16.81 -1.40 34.00
CA GLU A 161 -15.67 -1.85 33.20
C GLU A 161 -15.42 -0.97 31.96
N TYR A 162 -16.49 -0.60 31.24
CA TYR A 162 -16.41 0.33 30.11
C TYR A 162 -15.93 1.73 30.55
N THR A 163 -16.44 2.27 31.66
CA THR A 163 -15.98 3.59 32.15
C THR A 163 -14.54 3.57 32.64
N ALA A 164 -14.10 2.49 33.31
CA ALA A 164 -12.72 2.33 33.77
C ALA A 164 -11.75 2.21 32.57
N THR A 165 -12.09 1.39 31.58
CA THR A 165 -11.27 1.23 30.37
C THR A 165 -11.25 2.50 29.51
N SER A 166 -12.38 3.23 29.37
CA SER A 166 -12.41 4.54 28.72
C SER A 166 -11.45 5.51 29.40
N TRP A 167 -11.57 5.68 30.73
CA TRP A 167 -10.70 6.55 31.51
C TRP A 167 -9.21 6.17 31.41
N GLU A 168 -8.88 4.88 31.45
CA GLU A 168 -7.51 4.43 31.23
C GLU A 168 -6.99 4.78 29.83
N THR A 169 -7.80 4.61 28.79
CA THR A 169 -7.39 4.95 27.41
C THR A 169 -7.26 6.45 27.19
N GLU A 170 -8.16 7.26 27.76
CA GLU A 170 -8.08 8.72 27.76
C GLU A 170 -6.83 9.21 28.51
N SER A 171 -6.54 8.65 29.69
CA SER A 171 -5.35 8.97 30.47
C SER A 171 -4.05 8.62 29.71
N LYS A 172 -3.98 7.43 29.10
CA LYS A 172 -2.88 7.03 28.21
C LYS A 172 -2.74 7.97 27.00
N MET A 173 -3.86 8.37 26.38
CA MET A 173 -3.86 9.30 25.24
C MET A 173 -3.33 10.69 25.64
N ILE A 174 -3.77 11.24 26.77
CA ILE A 174 -3.31 12.53 27.29
C ILE A 174 -1.81 12.49 27.62
N ASN A 175 -1.32 11.41 28.21
CA ASN A 175 0.11 11.24 28.50
C ASN A 175 0.95 11.16 27.21
N MET A 176 0.54 10.36 26.22
CA MET A 176 1.21 10.29 24.91
C MET A 176 1.20 11.66 24.19
N GLN A 177 0.11 12.43 24.29
CA GLN A 177 0.05 13.79 23.74
C GLN A 177 1.01 14.75 24.45
N ARG A 178 1.15 14.66 25.78
CA ARG A 178 2.13 15.45 26.54
C ARG A 178 3.57 15.10 26.15
N GLU A 179 3.91 13.82 26.11
CA GLU A 179 5.23 13.35 25.68
C GLU A 179 5.56 13.82 24.26
N HIS A 180 4.60 13.78 23.33
CA HIS A 180 4.77 14.29 21.98
C HIS A 180 5.01 15.81 21.95
N ILE A 181 4.27 16.59 22.75
CA ILE A 181 4.49 18.05 22.87
C ILE A 181 5.87 18.35 23.45
N GLU A 182 6.31 17.62 24.48
CA GLU A 182 7.66 17.76 25.05
C GLU A 182 8.78 17.36 24.08
N GLN A 183 8.54 16.39 23.19
CA GLN A 183 9.47 16.03 22.12
C GLN A 183 9.51 17.11 21.03
N CYS A 184 8.35 17.65 20.62
CA CYS A 184 8.29 18.77 19.69
C CYS A 184 9.01 20.01 20.24
N ASN A 185 8.81 20.36 21.51
CA ASN A 185 9.48 21.50 22.14
C ASN A 185 11.00 21.31 22.19
N ARG A 186 11.49 20.12 22.56
CA ARG A 186 12.93 19.81 22.52
C ARG A 186 13.52 19.93 21.12
N LEU A 187 12.84 19.41 20.10
CA LEU A 187 13.27 19.56 18.71
C LEU A 187 13.24 21.03 18.24
N GLN A 188 12.27 21.83 18.71
CA GLN A 188 12.19 23.27 18.44
C GLN A 188 13.37 24.03 19.08
N GLU A 189 13.75 23.67 20.30
CA GLU A 189 14.93 24.20 21.02
C GLU A 189 16.24 23.82 20.31
N GLU A 190 16.38 22.57 19.88
CA GLU A 190 17.52 22.11 19.08
C GLU A 190 17.61 22.87 17.74
N ILE A 191 16.52 22.99 16.98
CA ILE A 191 16.45 23.74 15.71
C ILE A 191 16.80 25.21 15.93
N THR A 192 16.29 25.86 16.98
CA THR A 192 16.63 27.26 17.26
C THR A 192 18.11 27.43 17.65
N SER A 193 18.68 26.50 18.42
CA SER A 193 20.11 26.49 18.73
C SER A 193 21.00 26.27 17.49
N LEU A 194 20.56 25.41 16.56
CA LEU A 194 21.27 25.15 15.30
C LEU A 194 21.18 26.35 14.36
N ARG A 195 20.02 27.02 14.27
CA ARG A 195 19.86 28.28 13.52
C ARG A 195 20.75 29.40 14.08
N GLN A 196 20.87 29.52 15.40
CA GLN A 196 21.80 30.48 16.02
C GLN A 196 23.27 30.16 15.69
N LYS A 197 23.66 28.88 15.68
CA LYS A 197 25.01 28.45 15.26
C LYS A 197 25.26 28.71 13.77
N ALA A 198 24.27 28.46 12.91
CA ALA A 198 24.37 28.76 11.48
C ALA A 198 24.59 30.26 11.23
N LEU A 199 23.74 31.13 11.80
CA LEU A 199 23.89 32.59 11.72
C LEU A 199 25.25 33.09 12.25
N TYR A 200 25.76 32.48 13.32
CA TYR A 200 27.11 32.78 13.83
C TYR A 200 28.21 32.40 12.83
N LEU A 201 28.12 31.21 12.23
CA LEU A 201 29.09 30.74 11.23
C LEU A 201 29.00 31.54 9.92
N GLU A 202 27.81 31.90 9.46
CA GLU A 202 27.60 32.78 8.30
C GLU A 202 28.28 34.13 8.51
N ARG A 203 28.06 34.76 9.68
CA ARG A 203 28.73 36.01 10.04
C ARG A 203 30.26 35.85 10.09
N VAL A 204 30.79 34.78 10.68
CA VAL A 204 32.24 34.54 10.71
C VAL A 204 32.80 34.31 9.30
N MET A 205 32.06 33.63 8.42
CA MET A 205 32.42 33.48 7.01
C MET A 205 32.44 34.82 6.29
N GLU A 206 31.45 35.69 6.52
CA GLU A 206 31.35 37.02 5.90
C GLU A 206 32.46 37.99 6.40
N GLU A 207 32.80 37.92 7.70
CA GLU A 207 33.97 38.60 8.27
C GLU A 207 35.28 38.08 7.66
N LYS A 208 35.34 36.81 7.24
CA LYS A 208 36.53 36.20 6.60
C LYS A 208 36.61 36.45 5.10
N THR A 209 35.50 36.47 4.36
CA THR A 209 35.49 36.87 2.95
C THR A 209 35.89 38.34 2.82
N SER A 210 35.37 39.22 3.68
CA SER A 210 35.79 40.63 3.72
C SER A 210 37.30 40.81 3.98
N GLN A 211 37.90 39.97 4.84
CA GLN A 211 39.37 39.96 5.05
C GLN A 211 40.13 39.48 3.81
N VAL A 212 39.59 38.51 3.06
CA VAL A 212 40.17 38.02 1.80
C VAL A 212 40.06 39.08 0.71
N ASP A 213 38.91 39.76 0.56
CA ASP A 213 38.70 40.81 -0.43
C ASP A 213 39.67 41.99 -0.19
N LEU A 214 39.84 42.39 1.07
CA LEU A 214 40.83 43.40 1.45
C LEU A 214 42.26 42.96 1.09
N ALA A 215 42.64 41.71 1.39
CA ALA A 215 43.94 41.18 1.01
C ALA A 215 44.13 41.12 -0.52
N GLN A 216 43.11 40.74 -1.28
CA GLN A 216 43.14 40.71 -2.75
C GLN A 216 43.32 42.12 -3.35
N SER A 217 42.59 43.12 -2.84
CA SER A 217 42.77 44.52 -3.26
C SER A 217 44.20 45.03 -2.99
N TYR A 218 44.78 44.67 -1.83
CA TYR A 218 46.16 45.03 -1.50
C TYR A 218 47.18 44.36 -2.44
N VAL A 219 46.96 43.09 -2.81
CA VAL A 219 47.78 42.40 -3.82
C VAL A 219 47.66 43.08 -5.19
N GLN A 220 46.45 43.41 -5.65
CA GLN A 220 46.26 44.13 -6.92
C GLN A 220 46.94 45.50 -6.93
N ASP A 221 46.94 46.22 -5.81
CA ASP A 221 47.62 47.52 -5.72
C ASP A 221 49.15 47.37 -5.69
N LEU A 222 49.68 46.30 -5.07
CA LEU A 222 51.10 45.95 -5.19
C LEU A 222 51.49 45.54 -6.62
N GLU A 223 50.64 44.78 -7.32
CA GLU A 223 50.85 44.43 -8.73
C GLU A 223 50.87 45.67 -9.63
N LYS A 224 49.95 46.62 -9.43
CA LYS A 224 49.97 47.93 -10.13
C LYS A 224 51.25 48.71 -9.83
N GLN A 225 51.68 48.77 -8.57
CA GLN A 225 52.92 49.45 -8.18
C GLN A 225 54.15 48.79 -8.82
N LEU A 226 54.18 47.46 -8.88
CA LEU A 226 55.26 46.68 -9.48
C LEU A 226 55.30 46.86 -11.01
N ALA A 227 54.13 46.90 -11.68
CA ALA A 227 54.03 47.22 -13.11
C ALA A 227 54.52 48.66 -13.40
N VAL A 228 54.16 49.64 -12.58
CA VAL A 228 54.67 51.03 -12.69
C VAL A 228 56.18 51.10 -12.46
N ALA A 229 56.72 50.33 -11.51
CA ALA A 229 58.16 50.25 -11.27
C ALA A 229 58.90 49.60 -12.46
N GLN A 230 58.35 48.53 -13.04
CA GLN A 230 58.88 47.90 -14.25
C GLN A 230 58.85 48.84 -15.45
N HIS A 231 57.77 49.62 -15.63
CA HIS A 231 57.69 50.63 -16.69
C HIS A 231 58.78 51.70 -16.53
N LYS A 232 58.92 52.28 -15.33
CA LYS A 232 59.98 53.26 -15.03
C LYS A 232 61.39 52.69 -15.24
N LEU A 233 61.61 51.42 -14.92
CA LEU A 233 62.89 50.74 -15.16
C LEU A 233 63.17 50.62 -16.67
N ARG A 234 62.15 50.31 -17.48
CA ARG A 234 62.23 50.24 -18.94
C ARG A 234 62.47 51.61 -19.57
N ASP A 235 61.78 52.66 -19.11
CA ASP A 235 61.98 54.04 -19.56
C ASP A 235 63.40 54.52 -19.23
N SER A 236 63.88 54.26 -18.00
CA SER A 236 65.25 54.58 -17.58
C SER A 236 66.29 53.84 -18.45
N GLY A 237 66.01 52.57 -18.82
CA GLY A 237 66.83 51.83 -19.77
C GLY A 237 66.83 52.45 -21.17
N ALA A 238 65.68 52.92 -21.66
CA ALA A 238 65.60 53.63 -22.94
C ALA A 238 66.38 54.96 -22.92
N SER A 239 66.27 55.76 -21.85
CA SER A 239 67.08 56.96 -21.67
C SER A 239 68.57 56.66 -21.46
N GLN A 240 68.94 55.50 -20.92
CA GLN A 240 70.34 55.04 -20.92
C GLN A 240 70.84 54.79 -22.35
N PHE A 241 70.08 54.08 -23.20
CA PHE A 241 70.42 53.91 -24.61
C PHE A 241 70.51 55.25 -25.37
N GLU A 242 69.58 56.19 -25.13
CA GLU A 242 69.64 57.53 -25.75
C GLU A 242 70.86 58.34 -25.27
N THR A 243 71.21 58.28 -23.98
CA THR A 243 72.42 58.97 -23.48
C THR A 243 73.72 58.30 -23.93
N GLU A 244 73.73 56.99 -24.20
CA GLU A 244 74.85 56.32 -24.87
C GLU A 244 74.96 56.70 -26.35
N ALA A 245 73.84 56.79 -27.07
CA ALA A 245 73.81 57.29 -28.45
C ALA A 245 74.27 58.75 -28.54
N LEU A 246 73.85 59.61 -27.59
CA LEU A 246 74.30 61.00 -27.49
C LEU A 246 75.77 61.11 -27.09
N LYS A 247 76.32 60.23 -26.24
CA LYS A 247 77.77 60.15 -25.98
C LYS A 247 78.54 59.78 -27.26
N LEU A 248 78.04 58.82 -28.04
CA LEU A 248 78.64 58.45 -29.33
C LEU A 248 78.64 59.63 -30.32
N GLN A 249 77.52 60.36 -30.42
CA GLN A 249 77.42 61.57 -31.23
C GLN A 249 78.32 62.70 -30.69
N LEU A 250 78.45 62.85 -29.37
CA LEU A 250 79.37 63.80 -28.73
C LEU A 250 80.82 63.46 -29.06
N ASP A 251 81.21 62.19 -29.06
CA ASP A 251 82.58 61.78 -29.41
C ASP A 251 82.86 61.94 -30.92
N GLN A 252 81.86 61.71 -31.78
CA GLN A 252 81.92 62.10 -33.19
C GLN A 252 82.05 63.62 -33.35
N ALA A 253 81.31 64.42 -32.57
CA ALA A 253 81.40 65.87 -32.58
C ALA A 253 82.76 66.36 -32.06
N LYS A 254 83.31 65.79 -30.98
CA LYS A 254 84.70 66.03 -30.54
C LYS A 254 85.71 65.70 -31.63
N SER A 255 85.51 64.62 -32.39
CA SER A 255 86.40 64.29 -33.52
C SER A 255 86.30 65.30 -34.68
N LYS A 256 85.12 65.92 -34.89
CA LYS A 256 84.93 67.02 -35.83
C LYS A 256 85.52 68.33 -35.31
N ILE A 257 85.34 68.63 -34.02
CA ILE A 257 85.99 69.77 -33.35
C ILE A 257 87.50 69.64 -33.49
N LYS A 258 88.09 68.46 -33.24
CA LYS A 258 89.53 68.22 -33.42
C LYS A 258 90.03 68.46 -34.86
N LYS A 259 89.19 68.20 -35.87
CA LYS A 259 89.47 68.53 -37.28
C LYS A 259 89.32 70.02 -37.56
N LEU A 260 88.36 70.69 -36.93
CA LEU A 260 88.18 72.15 -37.03
C LEU A 260 89.26 72.91 -36.25
N GLU A 261 89.76 72.37 -35.14
CA GLU A 261 90.93 72.86 -34.39
C GLU A 261 92.18 72.76 -35.26
N MET A 262 92.41 71.64 -35.98
CA MET A 262 93.47 71.55 -37.00
C MET A 262 93.28 72.57 -38.12
N HIS A 263 92.06 72.77 -38.64
CA HIS A 263 91.78 73.82 -39.63
C HIS A 263 91.91 75.25 -39.05
N GLN A 264 91.76 75.41 -37.74
CA GLN A 264 91.99 76.67 -37.03
C GLN A 264 93.49 76.91 -36.83
N GLU A 265 94.29 75.90 -36.51
CA GLU A 265 95.77 75.96 -36.56
C GLU A 265 96.24 76.29 -37.99
N GLU A 266 95.61 75.74 -39.04
CA GLU A 266 95.88 76.11 -40.43
C GLU A 266 95.52 77.58 -40.72
N LEU A 267 94.42 78.11 -40.14
CA LEU A 267 93.99 79.51 -40.25
C LEU A 267 94.83 80.48 -39.42
N GLU A 268 95.29 80.11 -38.23
CA GLU A 268 96.28 80.84 -37.44
C GLU A 268 97.65 80.82 -38.15
N SER A 269 97.97 79.73 -38.85
CA SER A 269 99.10 79.69 -39.79
C SER A 269 98.91 80.63 -41.00
N LEU A 270 97.68 80.99 -41.37
CA LEU A 270 97.38 81.95 -42.45
C LEU A 270 97.36 83.39 -41.93
N GLN A 271 96.88 83.65 -40.71
CA GLN A 271 96.96 84.97 -40.06
C GLN A 271 98.39 85.36 -39.71
N SER A 272 99.18 84.44 -39.15
CA SER A 272 100.63 84.67 -38.94
C SER A 272 101.39 84.88 -40.26
N LYS A 273 100.99 84.22 -41.36
CA LYS A 273 101.51 84.54 -42.70
C LYS A 273 101.09 85.93 -43.16
N SER A 274 99.89 86.41 -42.83
CA SER A 274 99.43 87.77 -43.15
C SER A 274 100.24 88.86 -42.44
N GLU A 275 100.56 88.68 -41.15
CA GLU A 275 101.40 89.63 -40.39
C GLU A 275 102.88 89.61 -40.84
N VAL A 276 103.38 88.44 -41.27
CA VAL A 276 104.74 88.31 -41.81
C VAL A 276 104.86 88.87 -43.25
N PHE A 277 103.77 88.94 -44.02
CA PHE A 277 103.79 89.47 -45.38
C PHE A 277 103.93 91.00 -45.48
N GLU A 278 103.51 91.77 -44.47
CA GLU A 278 103.82 93.22 -44.43
C GLU A 278 105.28 93.51 -44.06
N THR A 279 105.91 92.66 -43.25
CA THR A 279 107.24 92.93 -42.68
C THR A 279 108.40 92.44 -43.54
N THR A 280 108.19 91.47 -44.44
CA THR A 280 109.27 90.80 -45.19
C THR A 280 109.53 91.33 -46.60
N VAL A 281 108.68 92.22 -47.14
CA VAL A 281 108.89 92.93 -48.43
C VAL A 281 109.94 94.05 -48.31
N ARG A 282 111.06 93.79 -47.61
CA ARG A 282 112.13 94.79 -47.43
C ARG A 282 113.58 94.32 -47.60
N LYS A 283 113.87 93.03 -47.79
CA LYS A 283 115.25 92.54 -48.02
C LYS A 283 115.39 91.40 -49.06
N LEU A 284 114.99 91.69 -50.31
CA LEU A 284 115.76 91.24 -51.49
C LEU A 284 117.22 91.78 -51.37
N PRO A 285 118.24 91.27 -52.10
CA PRO A 285 118.34 90.05 -52.94
C PRO A 285 119.58 89.17 -52.60
N ALA A 286 119.64 87.90 -53.05
CA ALA A 286 120.91 87.17 -53.31
C ALA A 286 120.73 85.76 -53.91
N LEU A 287 119.79 84.97 -53.40
CA LEU A 287 119.78 83.50 -53.52
C LEU A 287 118.96 82.94 -54.72
N GLU A 288 118.45 83.80 -55.60
CA GLU A 288 117.40 83.42 -56.56
C GLU A 288 117.87 82.67 -57.82
N LYS A 289 119.18 82.61 -58.11
CA LYS A 289 119.67 82.09 -59.40
C LYS A 289 119.84 80.58 -59.52
N GLU A 290 119.93 79.83 -58.42
CA GLU A 290 120.23 78.39 -58.47
C GLU A 290 118.96 77.51 -58.45
N ILE A 291 117.83 78.07 -58.00
CA ILE A 291 116.55 77.36 -57.81
C ILE A 291 115.73 77.21 -59.12
N ALA A 292 116.10 77.91 -60.20
CA ALA A 292 115.30 77.95 -61.43
C ALA A 292 115.21 76.61 -62.19
N LYS A 293 116.30 75.82 -62.23
CA LYS A 293 116.37 74.61 -63.08
C LYS A 293 115.56 73.41 -62.59
N LEU A 294 115.24 73.34 -61.29
CA LEU A 294 114.53 72.19 -60.70
C LEU A 294 113.00 72.38 -60.60
N LYS A 295 112.46 73.52 -61.07
CA LYS A 295 111.04 73.86 -60.95
C LYS A 295 110.16 73.47 -62.15
N GLU A 296 110.73 73.27 -63.35
CA GLU A 296 109.94 72.93 -64.55
C GLU A 296 109.50 71.47 -64.59
N GLU A 297 110.37 70.50 -64.27
CA GLU A 297 110.01 69.07 -64.25
C GLU A 297 108.89 68.74 -63.24
N ASN A 298 108.83 69.48 -62.13
CA ASN A 298 107.80 69.29 -61.09
C ASN A 298 106.41 69.82 -61.50
N LYS A 299 106.32 70.63 -62.56
CA LYS A 299 105.04 71.20 -63.04
C LYS A 299 104.25 70.17 -63.87
N PHE A 300 104.93 69.47 -64.77
CA PHE A 300 104.31 68.52 -65.70
C PHE A 300 103.61 67.35 -64.98
N LEU A 301 104.22 66.84 -63.91
CA LEU A 301 103.67 65.73 -63.10
C LEU A 301 102.41 66.11 -62.29
N ARG A 302 102.23 67.40 -61.96
CA ARG A 302 101.05 67.88 -61.21
C ARG A 302 99.82 68.04 -62.11
N GLU A 303 100.03 68.47 -63.36
CA GLU A 303 98.96 68.60 -64.35
C GLU A 303 98.42 67.23 -64.82
N THR A 304 99.27 66.19 -64.86
CA THR A 304 98.81 64.81 -65.10
C THR A 304 97.98 64.24 -63.94
N ALA A 305 98.37 64.48 -62.69
CA ALA A 305 97.68 63.96 -61.51
C ALA A 305 96.24 64.51 -61.36
N MET A 306 96.04 65.79 -61.69
CA MET A 306 94.72 66.44 -61.61
C MET A 306 93.74 65.90 -62.66
N ASN A 307 94.23 65.51 -63.85
CA ASN A 307 93.39 64.88 -64.88
C ASN A 307 92.98 63.45 -64.52
N THR A 308 93.85 62.66 -63.88
CA THR A 308 93.47 61.33 -63.35
C THR A 308 92.40 61.44 -62.26
N GLN A 309 92.52 62.42 -61.35
CA GLN A 309 91.55 62.58 -60.26
C GLN A 309 90.15 63.02 -60.78
N LEU A 310 90.10 63.89 -61.79
CA LEU A 310 88.84 64.27 -62.46
C LEU A 310 88.20 63.08 -63.23
N LEU A 311 89.02 62.17 -63.76
CA LEU A 311 88.55 60.93 -64.39
C LEU A 311 88.02 59.93 -63.36
N GLU A 312 88.66 59.82 -62.19
CA GLU A 312 88.19 59.00 -61.06
C GLU A 312 86.85 59.51 -60.49
N GLU A 313 86.67 60.83 -60.34
CA GLU A 313 85.36 61.40 -59.94
C GLU A 313 84.26 61.15 -60.97
N ARG A 314 84.58 61.16 -62.28
CA ARG A 314 83.62 60.78 -63.32
C ARG A 314 83.34 59.27 -63.32
N LEU A 315 84.34 58.45 -63.02
CA LEU A 315 84.19 57.00 -62.89
C LEU A 315 83.30 56.63 -61.69
N THR A 316 83.51 57.25 -60.53
CA THR A 316 82.70 56.99 -59.31
C THR A 316 81.26 57.48 -59.46
N ASN A 317 81.04 58.63 -60.09
CA ASN A 317 79.68 59.09 -60.43
C ASN A 317 78.99 58.16 -61.43
N ALA A 318 79.69 57.66 -62.45
CA ALA A 318 79.15 56.65 -63.36
C ALA A 318 78.85 55.32 -62.65
N GLN A 319 79.74 54.86 -61.76
CA GLN A 319 79.53 53.67 -60.92
C GLN A 319 78.31 53.81 -60.02
N HIS A 320 78.09 54.97 -59.39
CA HIS A 320 76.90 55.22 -58.57
C HIS A 320 75.61 55.25 -59.41
N GLN A 321 75.64 55.79 -60.63
CA GLN A 321 74.49 55.71 -61.55
C GLN A 321 74.21 54.27 -62.00
N VAL A 322 75.25 53.47 -62.27
CA VAL A 322 75.11 52.04 -62.57
C VAL A 322 74.51 51.30 -61.38
N GLN A 323 75.00 51.50 -60.16
CA GLN A 323 74.47 50.86 -58.95
C GLN A 323 72.99 51.19 -58.68
N LEU A 324 72.56 52.44 -58.93
CA LEU A 324 71.14 52.82 -58.80
C LEU A 324 70.24 52.19 -59.87
N LEU A 325 70.77 51.97 -61.07
CA LEU A 325 70.06 51.25 -62.14
C LEU A 325 70.05 49.75 -61.87
N GLU A 326 71.13 49.17 -61.33
CA GLU A 326 71.22 47.78 -60.89
C GLU A 326 70.22 47.50 -59.76
N SER A 327 70.14 48.35 -58.73
CA SER A 327 69.16 48.18 -57.64
C SER A 327 67.72 48.24 -58.16
N ARG A 328 67.43 49.18 -59.07
CA ARG A 328 66.10 49.29 -59.71
C ARG A 328 65.77 48.09 -60.61
N CYS A 329 66.77 47.49 -61.26
CA CYS A 329 66.59 46.25 -62.01
C CYS A 329 66.36 45.05 -61.08
N GLN A 330 67.06 44.99 -59.93
CA GLN A 330 66.82 43.98 -58.90
C GLN A 330 65.41 44.10 -58.30
N ASP A 331 64.95 45.31 -57.98
CA ASP A 331 63.57 45.55 -57.51
C ASP A 331 62.54 45.12 -58.57
N SER A 332 62.76 45.45 -59.84
CA SER A 332 61.90 45.02 -60.94
C SER A 332 61.88 43.50 -61.08
N ALA A 333 63.03 42.82 -60.95
CA ALA A 333 63.13 41.37 -60.99
C ALA A 333 62.44 40.70 -59.80
N LEU A 334 62.54 41.28 -58.59
CA LEU A 334 61.84 40.80 -57.39
C LEU A 334 60.31 40.98 -57.51
N MET A 335 59.84 42.07 -58.11
CA MET A 335 58.40 42.26 -58.36
C MET A 335 57.88 41.34 -59.47
N GLN A 336 58.68 41.10 -60.52
CA GLN A 336 58.38 40.10 -61.55
C GLN A 336 58.28 38.70 -60.94
N ALA A 337 59.26 38.29 -60.13
CA ALA A 337 59.28 36.99 -59.44
C ALA A 337 58.09 36.81 -58.49
N LYS A 338 57.65 37.87 -57.80
CA LYS A 338 56.41 37.84 -57.01
C LYS A 338 55.18 37.67 -57.89
N ALA A 339 55.07 38.45 -58.98
CA ALA A 339 53.96 38.34 -59.93
C ALA A 339 53.86 36.95 -60.56
N ASP A 340 55.00 36.33 -60.88
CA ASP A 340 55.05 34.98 -61.42
C ASP A 340 54.76 33.93 -60.33
N SER A 341 55.24 34.09 -59.09
CA SER A 341 54.83 33.20 -57.98
C SER A 341 53.32 33.29 -57.67
N TYR A 342 52.70 34.46 -57.85
CA TYR A 342 51.24 34.60 -57.69
C TYR A 342 50.49 33.95 -58.85
N LYS A 343 51.02 33.98 -60.09
CA LYS A 343 50.45 33.21 -61.21
C LYS A 343 50.60 31.71 -61.00
N ASP A 344 51.76 31.26 -60.55
CA ASP A 344 52.01 29.83 -60.28
C ASP A 344 51.11 29.33 -59.14
N ALA A 345 50.95 30.10 -58.07
CA ALA A 345 49.99 29.81 -57.00
C ALA A 345 48.55 29.79 -57.52
N LEU A 346 48.16 30.73 -58.37
CA LEU A 346 46.81 30.79 -58.95
C LEU A 346 46.55 29.59 -59.89
N GLN A 347 47.54 29.20 -60.71
CA GLN A 347 47.48 27.97 -61.52
C GLN A 347 47.45 26.69 -60.66
N GLN A 348 48.13 26.67 -59.51
CA GLN A 348 48.03 25.56 -58.55
C GLN A 348 46.63 25.48 -57.95
N TYR A 349 46.02 26.60 -57.55
CA TYR A 349 44.64 26.62 -57.09
C TYR A 349 43.64 26.21 -58.19
N GLU A 350 43.82 26.67 -59.43
CA GLU A 350 43.01 26.25 -60.58
C GLU A 350 43.15 24.74 -60.85
N LYS A 351 44.36 24.18 -60.77
CA LYS A 351 44.60 22.73 -60.88
C LYS A 351 43.89 21.95 -59.78
N VAL A 352 44.07 22.32 -58.51
CA VAL A 352 43.41 21.65 -57.37
C VAL A 352 41.89 21.73 -57.49
N VAL A 353 41.34 22.86 -57.93
CA VAL A 353 39.90 23.01 -58.21
C VAL A 353 39.46 22.11 -59.37
N SER A 354 40.27 21.95 -60.42
CA SER A 354 39.94 21.06 -61.54
C SER A 354 40.04 19.57 -61.19
N GLU A 355 41.00 19.18 -60.34
CA GLU A 355 41.28 17.80 -59.94
C GLU A 355 40.29 17.31 -58.87
N GLU A 356 40.07 18.08 -57.80
CA GLU A 356 39.21 17.67 -56.67
C GLU A 356 37.71 17.92 -56.92
N LEU A 357 37.34 18.92 -57.75
CA LEU A 357 35.94 19.29 -58.00
C LEU A 357 35.46 18.98 -59.42
N GLY A 358 36.33 18.53 -60.32
CA GLY A 358 35.98 18.10 -61.69
C GLY A 358 35.49 19.23 -62.61
N LEU A 359 35.76 20.50 -62.28
CA LEU A 359 35.27 21.68 -63.00
C LEU A 359 36.42 22.36 -63.77
N PRO A 360 36.49 22.26 -65.11
CA PRO A 360 37.63 22.73 -65.90
C PRO A 360 37.75 24.26 -66.02
N GLN A 361 36.74 25.02 -65.60
CA GLN A 361 36.76 26.49 -65.48
C GLN A 361 35.69 26.89 -64.45
N ALA A 362 36.03 26.83 -63.16
CA ALA A 362 35.07 27.06 -62.09
C ALA A 362 34.77 28.55 -61.89
N THR A 363 33.55 28.97 -62.22
CA THR A 363 33.05 30.30 -61.84
C THR A 363 32.87 30.39 -60.32
N ALA A 364 33.04 31.59 -59.75
CA ALA A 364 32.86 31.80 -58.30
C ALA A 364 31.49 31.32 -57.76
N TYR A 365 30.46 31.35 -58.61
CA TYR A 365 29.12 30.84 -58.30
C TYR A 365 29.07 29.30 -58.14
N ASP A 366 29.83 28.54 -58.93
CA ASP A 366 29.82 27.08 -58.89
C ASP A 366 30.56 26.56 -57.65
N LEU A 367 31.68 27.22 -57.30
CA LEU A 367 32.37 27.06 -56.02
C LEU A 367 31.45 27.39 -54.84
N GLN A 368 30.69 28.50 -54.90
CA GLN A 368 29.73 28.87 -53.85
C GLN A 368 28.60 27.84 -53.70
N LYS A 369 28.14 27.23 -54.81
CA LYS A 369 27.12 26.17 -54.82
C LYS A 369 27.63 24.84 -54.26
N GLN A 370 28.86 24.44 -54.61
CA GLN A 370 29.55 23.29 -54.00
C GLN A 370 29.72 23.51 -52.48
N LEU A 371 30.18 24.69 -52.08
CA LEU A 371 30.40 25.08 -50.68
C LEU A 371 29.10 25.15 -49.88
N MET A 372 27.97 25.56 -50.48
CA MET A 372 26.65 25.45 -49.85
C MET A 372 26.22 24.00 -49.63
N LYS A 373 26.44 23.10 -50.61
CA LYS A 373 26.13 21.67 -50.44
C LYS A 373 26.96 21.03 -49.33
N LEU A 374 28.26 21.33 -49.28
CA LEU A 374 29.15 20.87 -48.21
C LEU A 374 28.67 21.38 -46.85
N LYS A 375 28.38 22.68 -46.71
CA LYS A 375 27.83 23.24 -45.46
C LYS A 375 26.49 22.64 -45.04
N GLN A 376 25.61 22.29 -45.99
CA GLN A 376 24.36 21.58 -45.69
C GLN A 376 24.62 20.13 -45.24
N GLY A 377 25.61 19.46 -45.82
CA GLY A 377 26.09 18.15 -45.35
C GLY A 377 26.66 18.22 -43.94
N ASP A 378 27.59 19.15 -43.69
CA ASP A 378 28.18 19.40 -42.37
C ASP A 378 27.11 19.70 -41.31
N GLN A 379 26.09 20.49 -41.68
CA GLN A 379 24.97 20.79 -40.78
C GLN A 379 24.13 19.55 -40.47
N THR A 380 23.74 18.74 -41.46
CA THR A 380 22.96 17.51 -41.20
C THR A 380 23.77 16.47 -40.39
N ILE A 381 25.09 16.40 -40.60
CA ILE A 381 26.00 15.58 -39.78
C ILE A 381 26.08 16.13 -38.35
N ALA A 382 26.19 17.45 -38.17
CA ALA A 382 26.20 18.07 -36.83
C ALA A 382 24.88 17.85 -36.07
N GLU A 383 23.74 17.94 -36.75
CA GLU A 383 22.41 17.64 -36.22
C GLU A 383 22.31 16.16 -35.80
N GLY A 384 22.69 15.21 -36.66
CA GLY A 384 22.71 13.79 -36.32
C GLY A 384 23.67 13.44 -35.16
N ILE A 385 24.83 14.10 -35.08
CA ILE A 385 25.74 13.97 -33.93
C ILE A 385 25.13 14.54 -32.65
N ALA A 386 24.35 15.63 -32.72
CA ALA A 386 23.65 16.19 -31.58
C ALA A 386 22.54 15.26 -31.07
N GLU A 387 21.76 14.66 -31.96
CA GLU A 387 20.75 13.65 -31.63
C GLU A 387 21.37 12.39 -30.99
N LEU A 388 22.47 11.87 -31.56
CA LEU A 388 23.19 10.74 -30.99
C LEU A 388 23.76 11.05 -29.61
N ARG A 389 24.30 12.25 -29.38
CA ARG A 389 24.75 12.69 -28.04
C ARG A 389 23.61 12.84 -27.04
N ALA A 390 22.44 13.33 -27.48
CA ALA A 390 21.26 13.41 -26.62
C ALA A 390 20.75 12.02 -26.23
N SER A 391 20.71 11.07 -27.17
CA SER A 391 20.38 9.66 -26.94
C SER A 391 21.39 8.97 -26.02
N GLN A 392 22.69 9.18 -26.25
CA GLN A 392 23.74 8.65 -25.36
C GLN A 392 23.56 9.17 -23.92
N LYS A 393 23.31 10.48 -23.76
CA LYS A 393 23.12 11.10 -22.44
C LYS A 393 21.86 10.61 -21.71
N SER A 394 20.78 10.27 -22.44
CA SER A 394 19.58 9.68 -21.83
C SER A 394 19.79 8.21 -21.43
N LEU A 395 20.54 7.44 -22.22
CA LEU A 395 20.94 6.07 -21.86
C LEU A 395 21.90 6.05 -20.67
N GLU A 396 22.84 7.00 -20.60
CA GLU A 396 23.74 7.18 -19.46
C GLU A 396 22.97 7.55 -18.18
N SER A 397 21.94 8.41 -18.24
CA SER A 397 21.12 8.73 -17.08
C SER A 397 20.25 7.54 -16.63
N SER A 398 19.69 6.78 -17.58
CA SER A 398 18.97 5.52 -17.29
C SER A 398 19.90 4.54 -16.57
N ARG A 399 21.09 4.29 -17.12
CA ARG A 399 22.10 3.38 -16.56
C ARG A 399 22.61 3.83 -15.19
N ALA A 400 22.77 5.14 -14.96
CA ALA A 400 23.12 5.69 -13.66
C ALA A 400 22.00 5.42 -12.62
N SER A 401 20.73 5.61 -13.01
CA SER A 401 19.59 5.34 -12.14
C SER A 401 19.45 3.84 -11.80
N GLU A 402 19.64 2.95 -12.77
CA GLU A 402 19.66 1.49 -12.56
C GLU A 402 20.84 1.06 -11.68
N SER A 403 22.02 1.64 -11.88
CA SER A 403 23.20 1.40 -11.04
C SER A 403 22.96 1.85 -9.59
N ALA A 404 22.31 3.00 -9.38
CA ALA A 404 21.92 3.47 -8.05
C ALA A 404 20.88 2.54 -7.39
N GLN A 405 19.88 2.08 -8.16
CA GLN A 405 18.90 1.09 -7.69
C GLN A 405 19.58 -0.22 -7.29
N LEU A 406 20.45 -0.77 -8.14
CA LEU A 406 21.24 -1.98 -7.87
C LEU A 406 22.14 -1.83 -6.63
N SER A 407 22.78 -0.68 -6.45
CA SER A 407 23.56 -0.36 -5.24
C SER A 407 22.66 -0.38 -3.99
N SER A 408 21.50 0.28 -4.05
CA SER A 408 20.54 0.30 -2.93
C SER A 408 19.97 -1.09 -2.60
N LEU A 409 19.77 -1.94 -3.61
CA LEU A 409 19.32 -3.33 -3.46
C LEU A 409 20.41 -4.21 -2.86
N ARG A 410 21.68 -4.04 -3.27
CA ARG A 410 22.83 -4.72 -2.64
C ARG A 410 22.98 -4.33 -1.18
N ALA A 411 22.90 -3.04 -0.85
CA ALA A 411 22.95 -2.57 0.54
C ALA A 411 21.79 -3.13 1.40
N LYS A 412 20.58 -3.22 0.84
CA LYS A 412 19.43 -3.89 1.48
C LYS A 412 19.68 -5.40 1.67
N LEU A 413 20.23 -6.07 0.66
CA LEU A 413 20.56 -7.50 0.71
C LEU A 413 21.62 -7.81 1.77
N GLU A 414 22.72 -7.04 1.82
CA GLU A 414 23.75 -7.16 2.87
C GLU A 414 23.16 -6.95 4.27
N LYS A 415 22.30 -5.93 4.45
CA LYS A 415 21.63 -5.69 5.73
C LYS A 415 20.74 -6.87 6.13
N GLN A 416 20.00 -7.46 5.18
CA GLN A 416 19.22 -8.66 5.45
C GLN A 416 20.10 -9.88 5.76
N GLN A 417 21.20 -10.09 5.03
CA GLN A 417 22.16 -11.16 5.32
C GLN A 417 22.78 -11.03 6.71
N ARG A 418 23.23 -9.81 7.11
CA ARG A 418 23.74 -9.55 8.48
C ARG A 418 22.67 -9.80 9.54
N ASN A 419 21.43 -9.36 9.32
CA ASN A 419 20.30 -9.66 10.21
C ASN A 419 20.03 -11.18 10.31
N THR A 420 20.06 -11.91 9.20
CA THR A 420 19.88 -13.37 9.17
C THR A 420 21.01 -14.08 9.91
N GLN A 421 22.26 -13.64 9.74
CA GLN A 421 23.41 -14.16 10.50
C GLN A 421 23.28 -13.89 12.01
N GLN A 422 22.91 -12.67 12.41
CA GLN A 422 22.67 -12.32 13.81
C GLN A 422 21.53 -13.15 14.42
N ASN A 423 20.41 -13.31 13.69
CA ASN A 423 19.29 -14.15 14.11
C ASN A 423 19.68 -15.63 14.21
N ALA A 424 20.47 -16.16 13.26
CA ALA A 424 20.99 -17.52 13.33
C ALA A 424 21.93 -17.74 14.52
N GLN A 425 22.80 -16.77 14.84
CA GLN A 425 23.63 -16.79 16.05
C GLN A 425 22.78 -16.72 17.33
N LEU A 426 21.75 -15.88 17.36
CA LEU A 426 20.82 -15.79 18.49
C LEU A 426 20.04 -17.10 18.69
N ILE A 427 19.54 -17.71 17.61
CA ILE A 427 18.88 -19.03 17.65
C ILE A 427 19.85 -20.09 18.18
N LYS A 428 21.10 -20.16 17.70
CA LYS A 428 22.12 -21.08 18.25
C LYS A 428 22.37 -20.85 19.74
N ARG A 429 22.45 -19.60 20.20
CA ARG A 429 22.59 -19.25 21.63
C ARG A 429 21.37 -19.66 22.46
N LEU A 430 20.16 -19.45 21.94
CA LEU A 430 18.91 -19.85 22.61
C LEU A 430 18.75 -21.38 22.65
N GLN A 431 19.14 -22.10 21.58
CA GLN A 431 19.18 -23.56 21.55
C GLN A 431 20.18 -24.12 22.58
N ARG A 432 21.37 -23.53 22.71
CA ARG A 432 22.34 -23.89 23.76
C ARG A 432 21.76 -23.67 25.17
N LYS A 433 21.15 -22.51 25.43
CA LYS A 433 20.47 -22.23 26.71
C LYS A 433 19.32 -23.21 26.99
N LEU A 434 18.48 -23.50 26.00
CA LEU A 434 17.39 -24.46 26.12
C LEU A 434 17.91 -25.86 26.41
N MET A 435 18.99 -26.29 25.75
CA MET A 435 19.63 -27.59 26.01
C MET A 435 20.17 -27.67 27.45
N LEU A 436 20.84 -26.63 27.94
CA LEU A 436 21.32 -26.56 29.34
C LEU A 436 20.16 -26.63 30.34
N VAL A 437 19.12 -25.80 30.19
CA VAL A 437 17.93 -25.84 31.06
C VAL A 437 17.19 -27.18 30.97
N THR A 438 17.20 -27.83 29.80
CA THR A 438 16.64 -29.18 29.62
C THR A 438 17.46 -30.21 30.41
N LYS A 439 18.80 -30.16 30.34
CA LYS A 439 19.69 -31.01 31.14
C LYS A 439 19.54 -30.75 32.65
N GLU A 440 19.43 -29.50 33.09
CA GLU A 440 19.20 -29.14 34.49
C GLU A 440 17.84 -29.66 34.99
N ARG A 441 16.77 -29.48 34.21
CA ARG A 441 15.45 -30.04 34.50
C ARG A 441 15.50 -31.56 34.62
N ASP A 442 16.20 -32.23 33.70
CA ASP A 442 16.23 -33.69 33.65
C ASP A 442 17.18 -34.30 34.70
N SER A 443 18.25 -33.60 35.09
CA SER A 443 19.06 -33.97 36.25
C SER A 443 18.30 -33.77 37.56
N LEU A 444 17.56 -32.67 37.74
CA LEU A 444 16.68 -32.45 38.89
C LEU A 444 15.58 -33.52 38.97
N LYS A 445 14.94 -33.87 37.84
CA LYS A 445 14.01 -35.01 37.77
C LYS A 445 14.68 -36.33 38.15
N SER A 446 15.87 -36.61 37.62
CA SER A 446 16.61 -37.83 37.94
C SER A 446 16.98 -37.91 39.43
N ILE A 447 17.33 -36.78 40.06
CA ILE A 447 17.58 -36.68 41.50
C ILE A 447 16.29 -36.93 42.29
N LEU A 448 15.17 -36.35 41.86
CA LEU A 448 13.87 -36.52 42.51
C LEU A 448 13.39 -37.98 42.43
N THR A 449 13.50 -38.62 41.27
CA THR A 449 13.24 -40.08 41.12
C THR A 449 14.24 -40.95 41.89
N SER A 450 15.47 -40.47 42.13
CA SER A 450 16.43 -41.16 43.00
C SER A 450 15.98 -41.09 44.46
N TYR A 451 15.48 -39.95 44.93
CA TYR A 451 14.94 -39.85 46.28
C TYR A 451 13.65 -40.69 46.45
N GLU A 452 12.78 -40.75 45.44
CA GLU A 452 11.61 -41.63 45.43
C GLU A 452 12.01 -43.12 45.45
N SER A 453 13.11 -43.51 44.78
CA SER A 453 13.64 -44.88 44.83
C SER A 453 14.40 -45.20 46.12
N GLU A 454 15.12 -44.23 46.71
CA GLU A 454 15.77 -44.34 48.03
C GLU A 454 14.73 -44.55 49.16
N VAL A 455 13.52 -44.02 49.01
CA VAL A 455 12.39 -44.22 49.94
C VAL A 455 11.73 -45.60 49.76
N THR A 456 11.93 -46.28 48.63
CA THR A 456 11.24 -47.54 48.29
C THR A 456 12.15 -48.78 48.16
N ILE A 457 13.48 -48.63 48.06
CA ILE A 457 14.44 -49.72 47.81
C ILE A 457 15.69 -49.60 48.72
N ASN A 458 16.34 -50.73 49.02
CA ASN A 458 17.53 -50.82 49.88
C ASN A 458 18.68 -49.87 49.49
N TYR A 459 19.15 -49.10 50.47
CA TYR A 459 20.13 -48.00 50.34
C TYR A 459 21.43 -48.34 49.58
N SER A 460 21.96 -49.57 49.68
CA SER A 460 23.24 -49.92 49.05
C SER A 460 23.18 -50.00 47.52
N THR A 461 22.05 -50.40 46.94
CA THR A 461 21.91 -50.49 45.48
C THR A 461 21.77 -49.11 44.84
N VAL A 462 20.99 -48.22 45.48
CA VAL A 462 20.80 -46.85 44.97
C VAL A 462 22.09 -46.02 45.06
N SER A 463 22.91 -46.25 46.08
CA SER A 463 24.23 -45.61 46.21
C SER A 463 25.17 -45.96 45.04
N GLN A 464 25.19 -47.22 44.59
CA GLN A 464 25.98 -47.64 43.42
C GLN A 464 25.45 -47.06 42.11
N GLU A 465 24.13 -47.05 41.90
CA GLU A 465 23.54 -46.39 40.72
C GLU A 465 23.83 -44.89 40.69
N ARG A 466 23.83 -44.22 41.84
CA ARG A 466 24.10 -42.78 41.96
C ARG A 466 25.54 -42.44 41.59
N ILE A 467 26.50 -43.30 41.92
CA ILE A 467 27.90 -43.15 41.48
C ILE A 467 27.99 -43.26 39.95
N VAL A 468 27.41 -44.30 39.34
CA VAL A 468 27.43 -44.48 37.87
C VAL A 468 26.73 -43.32 37.13
N LYS A 469 25.64 -42.79 37.70
CA LYS A 469 24.93 -41.60 37.16
C LYS A 469 25.77 -40.32 37.27
N LEU A 470 26.58 -40.16 38.31
CA LEU A 470 27.51 -39.03 38.45
C LEU A 470 28.73 -39.15 37.53
N GLU A 471 29.28 -40.36 37.36
CA GLU A 471 30.39 -40.63 36.44
C GLU A 471 30.00 -40.38 34.98
N THR A 472 28.81 -40.84 34.57
CA THR A 472 28.28 -40.57 33.21
C THR A 472 27.96 -39.09 32.98
N GLN A 473 27.47 -38.37 34.00
CA GLN A 473 27.32 -36.91 33.91
C GLN A 473 28.68 -36.21 33.76
N LEU A 474 29.68 -36.58 34.56
CA LEU A 474 31.05 -36.02 34.44
C LEU A 474 31.66 -36.27 33.06
N GLU A 475 31.48 -37.45 32.49
CA GLU A 475 31.99 -37.74 31.14
C GLU A 475 31.28 -36.87 30.08
N SER A 476 29.95 -36.72 30.17
CA SER A 476 29.20 -35.86 29.25
C SER A 476 29.62 -34.37 29.31
N TYR A 477 30.06 -33.89 30.48
CA TYR A 477 30.61 -32.53 30.61
C TYR A 477 32.02 -32.39 30.02
N LYS A 478 32.86 -33.43 30.07
CA LYS A 478 34.18 -33.43 29.40
C LYS A 478 34.03 -33.36 27.87
N GLU A 479 33.09 -34.13 27.31
CA GLU A 479 32.82 -34.12 25.87
C GLU A 479 32.35 -32.74 25.38
N GLU A 480 31.53 -32.04 26.16
CA GLU A 480 31.08 -30.68 25.82
C GLU A 480 32.21 -29.64 25.90
N LEU A 481 33.13 -29.76 26.88
CA LEU A 481 34.32 -28.91 26.95
C LEU A 481 35.24 -29.11 25.73
N GLN A 482 35.56 -30.36 25.37
CA GLN A 482 36.36 -30.65 24.18
C GLN A 482 35.70 -30.16 22.87
N ARG A 483 34.38 -30.13 22.82
CA ARG A 483 33.64 -29.60 21.66
C ARG A 483 33.70 -28.08 21.59
N LEU A 484 33.61 -27.39 22.74
CA LEU A 484 33.76 -25.93 22.82
C LEU A 484 35.17 -25.47 22.47
N GLU A 485 36.22 -26.18 22.89
CA GLU A 485 37.61 -25.89 22.50
C GLU A 485 37.81 -25.98 20.98
N LYS A 486 37.30 -27.06 20.34
CA LYS A 486 37.39 -27.24 18.88
C LYS A 486 36.64 -26.17 18.08
N GLU A 487 35.51 -25.65 18.59
CA GLU A 487 34.83 -24.51 17.96
C GLU A 487 35.64 -23.21 18.07
N LEU A 488 36.44 -23.05 19.12
CA LEU A 488 37.26 -21.85 19.38
C LEU A 488 38.52 -21.83 18.50
N ASP A 489 39.16 -22.99 18.32
CA ASP A 489 40.29 -23.17 17.38
C ASP A 489 39.88 -22.94 15.91
N ALA A 490 38.65 -23.30 15.54
CA ALA A 490 38.14 -23.05 14.19
C ALA A 490 37.95 -21.54 13.94
N PHE A 491 37.43 -20.80 14.92
CA PHE A 491 37.21 -19.36 14.82
C PHE A 491 38.50 -18.55 14.72
N ASN A 492 39.59 -19.02 15.35
CA ASN A 492 40.91 -18.38 15.21
C ASN A 492 41.51 -18.54 13.80
N LYS A 493 41.24 -19.66 13.11
CA LYS A 493 41.82 -19.93 11.78
C LYS A 493 41.19 -19.11 10.66
N GLU A 494 39.89 -18.83 10.71
CA GLU A 494 39.22 -17.91 9.76
C GLU A 494 39.78 -16.48 9.81
N SER A 495 40.54 -16.12 10.86
CA SER A 495 41.14 -14.78 11.07
C SER A 495 42.56 -14.63 10.48
N GLU A 496 43.22 -15.72 10.07
CA GLU A 496 44.61 -15.68 9.56
C GLU A 496 44.72 -15.66 8.03
N GLU A 497 43.66 -16.05 7.29
CA GLU A 497 43.71 -16.20 5.82
C GLU A 497 43.64 -14.87 5.02
N GLU A 498 43.33 -13.73 5.65
CA GLU A 498 43.21 -12.43 4.94
C GLU A 498 44.55 -11.73 4.60
N LYS A 499 45.71 -12.32 4.90
CA LYS A 499 46.97 -11.55 5.07
C LYS A 499 48.04 -11.62 3.97
N ASP A 500 47.88 -12.34 2.86
CA ASP A 500 49.02 -12.53 1.93
C ASP A 500 48.72 -12.43 0.41
N VAL A 501 49.61 -11.70 -0.30
CA VAL A 501 49.84 -11.66 -1.77
C VAL A 501 48.75 -11.00 -2.67
N PRO A 502 49.03 -10.31 -3.83
CA PRO A 502 50.16 -9.49 -4.29
C PRO A 502 49.70 -8.09 -4.84
N GLN A 503 49.48 -7.08 -4.00
CA GLN A 503 48.50 -6.04 -4.32
C GLN A 503 48.97 -4.80 -5.17
N ARG A 504 50.26 -4.44 -5.13
CA ARG A 504 50.78 -3.09 -5.49
C ARG A 504 50.66 -2.58 -6.95
N LYS A 505 50.27 -3.40 -7.94
CA LYS A 505 50.07 -2.91 -9.33
C LYS A 505 48.60 -2.70 -9.64
N ASP A 506 47.78 -3.72 -9.38
CA ASP A 506 46.33 -3.60 -9.43
C ASP A 506 45.84 -2.47 -8.52
N ASP A 507 46.48 -2.25 -7.38
CA ASP A 507 46.12 -1.15 -6.47
C ASP A 507 46.33 0.23 -7.08
N ALA A 508 47.33 0.44 -7.94
CA ALA A 508 47.51 1.74 -8.59
C ALA A 508 46.38 2.03 -9.58
N GLU A 509 45.93 1.03 -10.34
CA GLU A 509 44.79 1.15 -11.24
C GLU A 509 43.45 1.23 -10.48
N LYS A 510 43.30 0.46 -9.39
CA LYS A 510 42.16 0.56 -8.47
C LYS A 510 42.11 1.93 -7.79
N ILE A 511 43.25 2.50 -7.36
CA ILE A 511 43.32 3.85 -6.77
C ILE A 511 42.90 4.88 -7.82
N SER A 512 43.41 4.85 -9.05
CA SER A 512 42.97 5.79 -10.09
C SER A 512 41.48 5.61 -10.48
N ALA A 513 40.97 4.38 -10.46
CA ALA A 513 39.54 4.11 -10.65
C ALA A 513 38.70 4.61 -9.45
N LEU A 514 39.21 4.49 -8.23
CA LEU A 514 38.59 4.99 -7.00
C LEU A 514 38.63 6.52 -6.92
N GLU A 515 39.69 7.18 -7.35
CA GLU A 515 39.77 8.65 -7.47
C GLU A 515 38.72 9.19 -8.45
N LYS A 516 38.59 8.55 -9.62
CA LYS A 516 37.50 8.85 -10.56
C LYS A 516 36.12 8.58 -9.94
N LYS A 517 35.98 7.49 -9.18
CA LYS A 517 34.76 7.15 -8.44
C LYS A 517 34.42 8.21 -7.39
N VAL A 518 35.41 8.73 -6.68
CA VAL A 518 35.26 9.80 -5.68
C VAL A 518 34.79 11.08 -6.36
N ILE A 519 35.40 11.49 -7.47
CA ILE A 519 34.98 12.69 -8.24
C ILE A 519 33.57 12.52 -8.83
N GLU A 520 33.19 11.31 -9.28
CA GLU A 520 31.81 10.99 -9.70
C GLU A 520 30.83 11.10 -8.51
N LEU A 521 31.18 10.49 -7.36
CA LEU A 521 30.37 10.52 -6.15
C LEU A 521 30.24 11.93 -5.56
N GLU A 522 31.28 12.75 -5.60
CA GLU A 522 31.25 14.16 -5.19
C GLU A 522 30.30 14.98 -6.08
N LYS A 523 30.33 14.76 -7.40
CA LYS A 523 29.37 15.39 -8.33
C LYS A 523 27.94 14.92 -8.10
N ASP A 524 27.74 13.64 -7.81
CA ASP A 524 26.40 13.10 -7.54
C ASP A 524 25.89 13.52 -6.16
N ILE A 525 26.75 13.65 -5.15
CA ILE A 525 26.43 14.29 -3.86
C ILE A 525 26.00 15.73 -4.10
N ALA A 526 26.75 16.52 -4.89
CA ALA A 526 26.42 17.92 -5.18
C ALA A 526 25.06 18.07 -5.90
N LYS A 527 24.75 17.19 -6.86
CA LYS A 527 23.42 17.13 -7.50
C LYS A 527 22.34 16.75 -6.50
N LEU A 528 22.56 15.70 -5.69
CA LEU A 528 21.59 15.22 -4.71
C LEU A 528 21.34 16.25 -3.61
N THR A 529 22.34 17.05 -3.20
CA THR A 529 22.13 18.18 -2.28
C THR A 529 21.30 19.27 -2.94
N GLN A 530 21.54 19.61 -4.21
CA GLN A 530 20.73 20.60 -4.93
C GLN A 530 19.28 20.11 -5.14
N GLU A 531 19.08 18.84 -5.54
CA GLU A 531 17.75 18.24 -5.64
C GLU A 531 17.05 18.21 -4.28
N LYS A 532 17.76 17.83 -3.22
CA LYS A 532 17.26 17.86 -1.84
C LYS A 532 16.82 19.26 -1.43
N GLU A 533 17.64 20.30 -1.65
CA GLU A 533 17.26 21.68 -1.36
C GLU A 533 16.00 22.10 -2.13
N THR A 534 15.88 21.77 -3.42
CA THR A 534 14.66 22.10 -4.19
C THR A 534 13.43 21.33 -3.71
N LEU A 535 13.61 20.12 -3.18
CA LEU A 535 12.53 19.31 -2.59
C LEU A 535 12.14 19.81 -1.20
N GLU A 536 13.11 20.22 -0.37
CA GLU A 536 12.88 20.85 0.93
C GLU A 536 12.13 22.17 0.75
N LEU A 537 12.58 23.05 -0.15
CA LEU A 537 11.90 24.32 -0.46
C LEU A 537 10.47 24.09 -1.02
N ARG A 538 10.27 23.04 -1.83
CA ARG A 538 8.92 22.62 -2.25
C ARG A 538 8.07 22.12 -1.09
N LEU A 539 8.62 21.31 -0.19
CA LEU A 539 7.93 20.80 1.00
C LEU A 539 7.56 21.93 1.96
N GLU A 540 8.46 22.88 2.22
CA GLU A 540 8.17 24.09 2.99
C GLU A 540 7.05 24.92 2.33
N SER A 541 7.10 25.14 1.02
CA SER A 541 6.05 25.87 0.27
C SER A 541 4.66 25.21 0.32
N ARG A 542 4.62 23.90 0.61
CA ARG A 542 3.40 23.10 0.77
C ARG A 542 2.95 23.07 2.23
N ALA A 543 3.88 22.88 3.18
CA ALA A 543 3.60 22.98 4.61
C ALA A 543 3.03 24.37 4.99
N LEU A 544 3.54 25.45 4.38
CA LEU A 544 2.98 26.80 4.51
C LEU A 544 1.54 26.94 3.96
N LYS A 545 1.09 26.03 3.10
CA LYS A 545 -0.30 25.94 2.59
C LYS A 545 -1.17 24.96 3.40
N GLY A 546 -0.63 24.35 4.46
CA GLY A 546 -1.31 23.35 5.28
C GLY A 546 -1.28 21.92 4.72
N ASP A 547 -0.44 21.62 3.73
CA ASP A 547 -0.24 20.27 3.20
C ASP A 547 0.48 19.40 4.25
N TYR A 548 0.05 18.15 4.45
CA TYR A 548 0.53 17.29 5.53
C TYR A 548 0.78 15.83 5.08
N ASP A 549 1.67 15.13 5.77
CA ASP A 549 1.96 13.71 5.53
C ASP A 549 0.88 12.82 6.20
N PRO A 550 0.03 12.12 5.44
CA PRO A 550 -1.07 11.32 5.99
C PRO A 550 -0.60 10.07 6.75
N THR A 551 0.68 9.70 6.66
CA THR A 551 1.25 8.58 7.44
C THR A 551 1.67 8.98 8.85
N LYS A 552 1.94 10.27 9.08
CA LYS A 552 2.37 10.84 10.37
C LYS A 552 1.30 11.69 11.04
N THR A 553 0.56 12.46 10.25
CA THR A 553 -0.38 13.47 10.73
C THR A 553 -1.78 13.14 10.24
N LYS A 554 -2.69 12.85 11.18
CA LYS A 554 -4.12 12.71 10.90
C LYS A 554 -4.84 13.97 11.33
N VAL A 555 -5.34 14.74 10.36
CA VAL A 555 -6.18 15.91 10.65
C VAL A 555 -7.56 15.44 11.14
N ILE A 556 -7.99 16.02 12.27
CA ILE A 556 -9.31 15.79 12.87
C ILE A 556 -10.00 17.14 13.08
N HIS A 557 -11.32 17.14 12.95
CA HIS A 557 -12.17 18.28 13.30
C HIS A 557 -13.48 17.76 13.90
N PHE A 558 -14.20 18.61 14.63
CA PHE A 558 -15.55 18.27 15.07
C PHE A 558 -16.47 18.10 13.85
N GLU A 559 -17.34 17.09 13.88
CA GLU A 559 -18.39 16.93 12.87
C GLU A 559 -19.33 18.15 12.90
N ASN A 560 -19.79 18.53 14.10
CA ASN A 560 -20.61 19.71 14.36
C ASN A 560 -19.79 21.02 14.45
N ASN A 561 -18.96 21.30 13.45
CA ASN A 561 -18.17 22.54 13.37
C ASN A 561 -18.98 23.72 12.77
N PRO A 562 -18.52 24.99 12.95
CA PRO A 562 -19.23 26.16 12.43
C PRO A 562 -19.40 26.19 10.91
N PHE A 563 -18.47 25.59 10.14
CA PHE A 563 -18.58 25.50 8.69
C PHE A 563 -19.66 24.49 8.28
N ALA A 564 -19.74 23.33 8.93
CA ALA A 564 -20.81 22.35 8.73
C ALA A 564 -22.20 22.99 8.99
N LYS A 565 -22.34 23.73 10.09
CA LYS A 565 -23.56 24.50 10.39
C LYS A 565 -23.86 25.58 9.34
N ALA A 566 -22.85 26.26 8.81
CA ALA A 566 -23.04 27.23 7.73
C ALA A 566 -23.47 26.57 6.42
N VAL A 567 -22.98 25.36 6.12
CA VAL A 567 -23.41 24.55 4.97
C VAL A 567 -24.85 24.06 5.15
N GLU A 568 -25.21 23.58 6.34
CA GLU A 568 -26.58 23.15 6.69
C GLU A 568 -27.58 24.32 6.64
N ASN A 569 -27.24 25.47 7.23
CA ASN A 569 -28.04 26.69 7.14
C ASN A 569 -28.19 27.18 5.68
N ARG A 570 -27.14 27.02 4.86
CA ARG A 570 -27.22 27.36 3.42
C ARG A 570 -28.09 26.37 2.65
N ALA A 571 -28.02 25.07 2.98
CA ALA A 571 -28.84 24.05 2.35
C ALA A 571 -30.33 24.27 2.67
N THR A 572 -30.66 24.48 3.94
CA THR A 572 -32.03 24.78 4.38
C THR A 572 -32.57 26.11 3.82
N GLU A 573 -31.73 27.15 3.71
CA GLU A 573 -32.10 28.39 3.02
C GLU A 573 -32.36 28.16 1.52
N ILE A 574 -31.55 27.34 0.84
CA ILE A 574 -31.77 26.97 -0.56
C ILE A 574 -33.07 26.17 -0.71
N GLU A 575 -33.35 25.19 0.15
CA GLU A 575 -34.62 24.44 0.12
C GLU A 575 -35.82 25.35 0.39
N ARG A 576 -35.70 26.32 1.31
CA ARG A 576 -36.74 27.33 1.56
C ARG A 576 -36.98 28.21 0.33
N LEU A 577 -35.91 28.71 -0.30
CA LEU A 577 -36.01 29.52 -1.53
C LEU A 577 -36.53 28.72 -2.73
N GLN A 578 -36.24 27.43 -2.81
CA GLN A 578 -36.79 26.53 -3.83
C GLN A 578 -38.29 26.31 -3.62
N THR A 579 -38.71 25.91 -2.41
CA THR A 579 -40.13 25.74 -2.08
C THR A 579 -40.94 27.03 -2.21
N GLU A 580 -40.36 28.19 -1.87
CA GLU A 580 -40.97 29.48 -2.14
C GLU A 580 -41.05 29.80 -3.64
N ASN A 581 -40.00 29.53 -4.42
CA ASN A 581 -40.03 29.71 -5.88
C ASN A 581 -41.07 28.82 -6.55
N ASP A 582 -41.19 27.56 -6.13
CA ASP A 582 -42.14 26.62 -6.73
C ASP A 582 -43.58 26.97 -6.33
N ALA A 583 -43.83 27.38 -5.07
CA ALA A 583 -45.11 27.95 -4.66
C ALA A 583 -45.46 29.26 -5.41
N LEU A 584 -44.47 30.12 -5.69
CA LEU A 584 -44.67 31.32 -6.50
C LEU A 584 -44.92 31.00 -7.98
N ARG A 585 -44.23 30.00 -8.54
CA ARG A 585 -44.47 29.51 -9.92
C ARG A 585 -45.86 28.92 -10.07
N GLU A 586 -46.32 28.10 -9.12
CA GLU A 586 -47.69 27.59 -9.11
C GLU A 586 -48.72 28.72 -8.96
N ARG A 587 -48.44 29.70 -8.09
CA ARG A 587 -49.29 30.88 -7.93
C ARG A 587 -49.39 31.71 -9.21
N VAL A 588 -48.28 31.93 -9.91
CA VAL A 588 -48.24 32.63 -11.21
C VAL A 588 -49.01 31.82 -12.26
N ARG A 589 -48.79 30.50 -12.33
CA ARG A 589 -49.50 29.62 -13.25
C ARG A 589 -51.03 29.66 -13.02
N LEU A 590 -51.51 29.58 -11.78
CA LEU A 590 -52.94 29.66 -11.46
C LEU A 590 -53.54 31.04 -11.80
N LEU A 591 -52.75 32.11 -11.68
CA LEU A 591 -53.14 33.47 -12.11
C LEU A 591 -53.19 33.59 -13.64
N GLU A 592 -52.24 32.98 -14.36
CA GLU A 592 -52.23 32.90 -15.84
C GLU A 592 -53.38 32.04 -16.38
N GLU A 593 -53.75 30.97 -15.66
CA GLU A 593 -54.94 30.14 -15.92
C GLU A 593 -56.26 30.87 -15.57
N GLY A 594 -56.21 32.10 -15.03
CA GLY A 594 -57.36 32.98 -14.84
C GLY A 594 -58.10 32.85 -13.50
N GLU A 595 -57.57 32.09 -12.53
CA GLU A 595 -58.21 31.95 -11.22
C GLU A 595 -57.90 33.13 -10.29
N MET A 596 -58.93 33.88 -9.89
CA MET A 596 -58.81 35.06 -8.99
C MET A 596 -59.28 34.82 -7.55
N HIS A 597 -59.69 33.60 -7.17
CA HIS A 597 -60.16 33.28 -5.82
C HIS A 597 -59.39 32.09 -5.21
N ASP A 598 -59.08 32.20 -3.92
CA ASP A 598 -58.44 31.18 -3.08
C ASP A 598 -57.12 30.55 -3.58
N ILE A 599 -56.38 31.30 -4.39
CA ILE A 599 -55.08 30.90 -4.96
C ILE A 599 -54.11 30.42 -3.86
N THR A 600 -54.03 31.13 -2.72
CA THR A 600 -53.13 30.78 -1.61
C THR A 600 -53.47 29.43 -0.96
N GLN A 601 -54.74 29.05 -0.86
CA GLN A 601 -55.14 27.74 -0.34
C GLN A 601 -54.89 26.62 -1.36
N LYS A 602 -55.17 26.86 -2.65
CA LYS A 602 -54.95 25.86 -3.71
C LYS A 602 -53.47 25.52 -3.89
N VAL A 603 -52.56 26.51 -3.86
CA VAL A 603 -51.11 26.27 -3.87
C VAL A 603 -50.68 25.48 -2.63
N GLY A 604 -51.15 25.87 -1.45
CA GLY A 604 -50.87 25.16 -0.20
C GLY A 604 -51.34 23.69 -0.18
N MET A 605 -52.34 23.32 -0.98
CA MET A 605 -52.80 21.94 -1.11
C MET A 605 -52.00 21.14 -2.15
N LYS A 606 -51.56 21.75 -3.26
CA LYS A 606 -50.78 21.07 -4.32
C LYS A 606 -49.32 20.85 -3.96
N VAL A 607 -48.65 21.87 -3.40
CA VAL A 607 -47.26 21.74 -2.93
C VAL A 607 -47.12 20.67 -1.84
N ASN A 608 -48.17 20.41 -1.05
CA ASN A 608 -48.19 19.33 -0.06
C ASN A 608 -48.54 17.94 -0.62
N SER A 609 -49.10 17.82 -1.83
CA SER A 609 -49.27 16.51 -2.49
C SER A 609 -48.01 16.03 -3.21
N ASP A 610 -47.18 16.94 -3.71
CA ASP A 610 -45.89 16.62 -4.34
C ASP A 610 -44.67 16.78 -3.38
N GLY A 611 -44.88 17.38 -2.20
CA GLY A 611 -43.96 17.44 -1.06
C GLY A 611 -43.88 16.13 -0.25
N PRO A 612 -43.24 16.15 0.93
CA PRO A 612 -42.15 15.25 1.38
C PRO A 612 -42.29 13.73 1.16
N SER A 613 -43.50 13.20 0.95
CA SER A 613 -43.73 11.79 0.59
C SER A 613 -42.98 11.39 -0.69
N SER A 614 -42.87 12.28 -1.68
CA SER A 614 -42.08 12.00 -2.90
C SER A 614 -40.60 11.75 -2.59
N LYS A 615 -39.97 12.57 -1.73
CA LYS A 615 -38.56 12.39 -1.31
C LYS A 615 -38.38 11.07 -0.54
N GLU A 616 -39.22 10.77 0.43
CA GLU A 616 -39.16 9.51 1.19
C GLU A 616 -39.35 8.27 0.28
N ILE A 617 -40.26 8.34 -0.70
CA ILE A 617 -40.46 7.28 -1.69
C ILE A 617 -39.21 7.11 -2.55
N THR A 618 -38.59 8.19 -3.02
CA THR A 618 -37.33 8.09 -3.80
C THR A 618 -36.18 7.51 -2.96
N GLU A 619 -36.01 7.93 -1.70
CA GLU A 619 -35.01 7.35 -0.81
C GLU A 619 -35.24 5.86 -0.52
N LEU A 620 -36.50 5.44 -0.36
CA LEU A 620 -36.84 4.03 -0.17
C LEU A 620 -36.59 3.23 -1.46
N GLN A 621 -36.87 3.79 -2.64
CA GLN A 621 -36.52 3.17 -3.92
C GLN A 621 -35.00 3.06 -4.11
N GLU A 622 -34.21 4.07 -3.73
CA GLU A 622 -32.75 4.01 -3.72
C GLU A 622 -32.22 2.96 -2.72
N LYS A 623 -32.81 2.86 -1.52
CA LYS A 623 -32.47 1.84 -0.53
C LYS A 623 -32.82 0.43 -1.04
N ILE A 624 -33.98 0.24 -1.68
CA ILE A 624 -34.38 -1.05 -2.29
C ILE A 624 -33.44 -1.43 -3.43
N THR A 625 -33.19 -0.54 -4.39
CA THR A 625 -32.28 -0.82 -5.52
C THR A 625 -30.85 -1.07 -5.06
N SER A 626 -30.37 -0.37 -4.03
CA SER A 626 -29.08 -0.63 -3.37
C SER A 626 -29.01 -2.02 -2.73
N MET A 627 -30.07 -2.45 -2.02
CA MET A 627 -30.15 -3.79 -1.43
C MET A 627 -30.28 -4.90 -2.49
N GLU A 628 -31.04 -4.67 -3.56
CA GLU A 628 -31.09 -5.58 -4.71
C GLU A 628 -29.72 -5.73 -5.39
N MET A 629 -29.01 -4.63 -5.59
CA MET A 629 -27.65 -4.66 -6.16
C MET A 629 -26.66 -5.36 -5.22
N ARG A 630 -26.82 -5.22 -3.89
CA ARG A 630 -26.05 -5.97 -2.91
C ARG A 630 -26.35 -7.47 -2.98
N ASN A 631 -27.62 -7.86 -3.11
CA ASN A 631 -28.02 -9.26 -3.27
C ASN A 631 -27.55 -9.85 -4.60
N LYS A 632 -27.63 -9.11 -5.71
CA LYS A 632 -27.08 -9.53 -7.03
C LYS A 632 -25.57 -9.80 -6.92
N ARG A 633 -24.80 -8.86 -6.34
CA ARG A 633 -23.35 -9.04 -6.07
C ARG A 633 -23.04 -10.22 -5.16
N LEU A 634 -23.87 -10.47 -4.13
CA LEU A 634 -23.71 -11.62 -3.24
C LEU A 634 -23.96 -12.94 -3.98
N MET A 635 -24.99 -13.01 -4.83
CA MET A 635 -25.28 -14.17 -5.68
C MET A 635 -24.19 -14.42 -6.73
N GLU A 636 -23.62 -13.36 -7.32
CA GLU A 636 -22.46 -13.46 -8.22
C GLU A 636 -21.20 -13.97 -7.50
N ALA A 637 -20.91 -13.44 -6.32
CA ALA A 637 -19.78 -13.88 -5.49
C ALA A 637 -19.95 -15.35 -5.06
N PHE A 638 -21.16 -15.76 -4.67
CA PHE A 638 -21.49 -17.14 -4.35
C PHE A 638 -21.32 -18.04 -5.58
N LYS A 639 -21.91 -17.70 -6.73
CA LYS A 639 -21.73 -18.45 -8.00
C LYS A 639 -20.25 -18.62 -8.35
N LYS A 640 -19.45 -17.55 -8.28
CA LYS A 640 -18.01 -17.59 -8.57
C LYS A 640 -17.23 -18.48 -7.59
N LYS A 641 -17.57 -18.45 -6.29
CA LYS A 641 -16.97 -19.33 -5.28
C LYS A 641 -17.39 -20.79 -5.46
N SER A 642 -18.66 -21.07 -5.74
CA SER A 642 -19.15 -22.42 -6.03
C SER A 642 -18.52 -23.01 -7.30
N GLN A 643 -18.35 -22.21 -8.36
CA GLN A 643 -17.62 -22.61 -9.57
C GLN A 643 -16.16 -22.93 -9.27
N ALA A 644 -15.46 -22.08 -8.52
CA ALA A 644 -14.07 -22.33 -8.14
C ALA A 644 -13.92 -23.62 -7.30
N ILE A 645 -14.85 -23.89 -6.37
CA ILE A 645 -14.85 -25.15 -5.61
C ILE A 645 -15.11 -26.34 -6.52
N ARG A 646 -16.06 -26.25 -7.48
CA ARG A 646 -16.33 -27.32 -8.45
C ARG A 646 -15.14 -27.61 -9.36
N GLU A 647 -14.40 -26.58 -9.79
CA GLU A 647 -13.19 -26.74 -10.60
C GLU A 647 -12.05 -27.39 -9.80
N VAL A 648 -11.85 -26.97 -8.55
CA VAL A 648 -10.86 -27.61 -7.65
C VAL A 648 -11.22 -29.07 -7.38
N MET A 649 -12.48 -29.37 -7.09
CA MET A 649 -12.95 -30.75 -6.94
C MET A 649 -12.71 -31.57 -8.21
N TYR A 650 -13.08 -31.05 -9.39
CA TYR A 650 -12.86 -31.74 -10.66
C TYR A 650 -11.36 -32.08 -10.90
N ARG A 651 -10.46 -31.14 -10.60
CA ARG A 651 -9.01 -31.35 -10.73
C ARG A 651 -8.42 -32.30 -9.68
N LEU A 652 -9.02 -32.40 -8.47
CA LEU A 652 -8.50 -33.22 -7.38
C LEU A 652 -9.06 -34.66 -7.36
N THR A 653 -10.35 -34.83 -7.65
CA THR A 653 -11.04 -36.14 -7.57
C THR A 653 -11.26 -36.79 -8.93
N GLY A 654 -11.09 -36.04 -10.02
CA GLY A 654 -11.42 -36.49 -11.38
C GLY A 654 -12.91 -36.38 -11.73
N TYR A 655 -13.79 -35.91 -10.82
CA TYR A 655 -15.24 -35.87 -11.08
C TYR A 655 -15.82 -34.45 -11.12
N ARG A 656 -16.54 -34.13 -12.20
CA ARG A 656 -17.36 -32.92 -12.28
C ARG A 656 -18.74 -33.21 -11.70
N VAL A 657 -19.08 -32.53 -10.62
CA VAL A 657 -20.38 -32.63 -9.94
C VAL A 657 -21.29 -31.50 -10.41
N ASP A 658 -22.30 -31.83 -11.22
CA ASP A 658 -23.30 -30.90 -11.71
C ASP A 658 -24.67 -31.23 -11.07
N ALA A 659 -25.30 -30.26 -10.39
CA ALA A 659 -26.65 -30.42 -9.84
C ALA A 659 -27.68 -30.22 -10.95
N CYS A 660 -28.55 -31.20 -11.18
CA CYS A 660 -29.53 -31.19 -12.28
C CYS A 660 -30.92 -30.72 -11.84
N SER A 661 -31.38 -31.20 -10.69
CA SER A 661 -32.67 -30.88 -10.08
C SER A 661 -32.53 -30.94 -8.55
N ASP A 662 -33.58 -30.56 -7.82
CA ASP A 662 -33.57 -30.67 -6.35
C ASP A 662 -33.22 -32.11 -5.92
N ASN A 663 -32.18 -32.22 -5.09
CA ASN A 663 -31.59 -33.46 -4.60
C ASN A 663 -30.92 -34.41 -5.63
N GLN A 664 -30.73 -34.04 -6.90
CA GLN A 664 -30.06 -34.92 -7.88
C GLN A 664 -28.73 -34.35 -8.42
N TYR A 665 -27.68 -35.16 -8.33
CA TYR A 665 -26.29 -34.82 -8.64
C TYR A 665 -25.74 -35.73 -9.75
N LYS A 666 -25.41 -35.13 -10.90
CA LYS A 666 -24.75 -35.79 -12.02
C LYS A 666 -23.24 -35.72 -11.82
N LEU A 667 -22.58 -36.88 -11.76
CA LEU A 667 -21.13 -37.02 -11.71
C LEU A 667 -20.62 -37.46 -13.09
N ILE A 668 -19.71 -36.68 -13.65
CA ILE A 668 -19.05 -36.96 -14.94
C ILE A 668 -17.55 -37.12 -14.68
N SER A 669 -16.97 -38.25 -15.08
CA SER A 669 -15.54 -38.51 -14.95
C SER A 669 -14.73 -37.67 -15.94
N MET A 670 -13.53 -37.27 -15.54
CA MET A 670 -12.50 -36.67 -16.41
C MET A 670 -12.04 -37.64 -17.51
N TYR A 671 -12.12 -38.95 -17.23
CA TYR A 671 -11.71 -40.04 -18.10
C TYR A 671 -12.91 -40.77 -18.72
N ALA A 672 -14.06 -40.08 -18.86
CA ALA A 672 -15.25 -40.64 -19.51
C ALA A 672 -14.98 -40.88 -21.02
N GLU A 673 -15.35 -42.05 -21.52
CA GLU A 673 -15.13 -42.46 -22.93
C GLU A 673 -16.14 -41.76 -23.86
N SER A 674 -17.37 -41.53 -23.38
CA SER A 674 -18.46 -40.84 -24.06
C SER A 674 -19.04 -39.69 -23.24
N GLN A 675 -19.61 -38.68 -23.92
CA GLN A 675 -20.38 -37.61 -23.26
C GLN A 675 -21.69 -38.11 -22.62
N ALA A 676 -22.12 -39.33 -22.96
CA ALA A 676 -23.23 -40.04 -22.33
C ALA A 676 -22.84 -40.73 -21.01
N ASP A 677 -21.55 -40.83 -20.69
CA ASP A 677 -21.09 -41.57 -19.51
C ASP A 677 -21.16 -40.70 -18.26
N TYR A 678 -22.15 -40.98 -17.42
CA TYR A 678 -22.32 -40.31 -16.13
C TYR A 678 -22.95 -41.22 -15.10
N LEU A 679 -22.63 -40.94 -13.84
CA LEU A 679 -23.30 -41.48 -12.67
C LEU A 679 -24.30 -40.45 -12.18
N LEU A 680 -25.49 -40.89 -11.77
CA LEU A 680 -26.52 -40.02 -11.22
C LEU A 680 -26.80 -40.43 -9.77
N PHE A 681 -26.62 -39.49 -8.83
CA PHE A 681 -26.88 -39.74 -7.42
C PHE A 681 -28.05 -38.90 -6.94
N GLU A 682 -28.99 -39.52 -6.24
CA GLU A 682 -30.11 -38.84 -5.58
C GLU A 682 -29.90 -38.81 -4.06
N GLN A 683 -30.11 -37.64 -3.45
CA GLN A 683 -30.05 -37.47 -2.01
C GLN A 683 -31.42 -37.71 -1.39
N THR A 684 -31.56 -38.84 -0.70
CA THR A 684 -32.79 -39.19 0.03
C THR A 684 -33.03 -38.26 1.22
N LYS A 685 -34.25 -38.29 1.78
CA LYS A 685 -34.67 -37.45 2.92
C LYS A 685 -33.86 -37.67 4.20
N ASN A 686 -33.09 -38.75 4.29
CA ASN A 686 -32.20 -39.05 5.41
C ASN A 686 -30.78 -38.47 5.22
N ASN A 687 -30.54 -37.67 4.18
CA ASN A 687 -29.24 -37.22 3.68
C ASN A 687 -28.33 -38.34 3.12
N GLU A 688 -28.84 -39.56 2.97
CA GLU A 688 -28.12 -40.67 2.34
C GLU A 688 -28.20 -40.52 0.81
N LEU A 689 -27.04 -40.66 0.15
CA LEU A 689 -26.94 -40.70 -1.31
C LEU A 689 -27.31 -42.10 -1.82
N GLN A 690 -28.06 -42.17 -2.91
CA GLN A 690 -28.36 -43.40 -3.62
C GLN A 690 -27.95 -43.26 -5.09
N LEU A 691 -27.26 -44.26 -5.64
CA LEU A 691 -26.96 -44.32 -7.08
C LEU A 691 -28.24 -44.69 -7.84
N LEU A 692 -28.60 -43.89 -8.83
CA LEU A 692 -29.65 -44.17 -9.81
C LEU A 692 -29.05 -44.90 -11.01
N GLU A 693 -29.82 -45.82 -11.58
CA GLU A 693 -29.41 -46.59 -12.76
C GLU A 693 -29.28 -45.67 -13.99
N THR A 694 -28.12 -45.74 -14.64
CA THR A 694 -27.79 -45.11 -15.92
C THR A 694 -27.21 -46.16 -16.86
N GLU A 695 -27.20 -45.88 -18.17
CA GLU A 695 -26.56 -46.78 -19.15
C GLU A 695 -25.11 -47.07 -18.77
N PHE A 696 -24.38 -46.05 -18.30
CA PHE A 696 -23.01 -46.19 -17.79
C PHE A 696 -22.93 -46.98 -16.47
N SER A 697 -23.81 -46.76 -15.48
CA SER A 697 -23.74 -47.53 -14.23
C SER A 697 -24.02 -49.02 -14.43
N SER A 698 -24.78 -49.40 -15.46
CA SER A 698 -25.04 -50.80 -15.80
C SER A 698 -23.78 -51.57 -16.24
N THR A 699 -22.75 -50.88 -16.75
CA THR A 699 -21.47 -51.50 -17.12
C THR A 699 -20.51 -51.67 -15.94
N LEU A 700 -20.89 -51.17 -14.76
CA LEU A 700 -20.07 -51.12 -13.54
C LEU A 700 -20.62 -52.01 -12.41
N GLU A 701 -21.52 -52.95 -12.71
CA GLU A 701 -22.22 -53.76 -11.70
C GLU A 701 -21.25 -54.50 -10.76
N ASP A 702 -20.16 -55.08 -11.29
CA ASP A 702 -19.12 -55.73 -10.47
C ASP A 702 -18.49 -54.79 -9.41
N MET A 703 -18.28 -53.51 -9.77
CA MET A 703 -17.74 -52.50 -8.84
C MET A 703 -18.80 -51.95 -7.88
N ILE A 704 -20.06 -51.86 -8.33
CA ILE A 704 -21.20 -51.48 -7.50
C ILE A 704 -21.38 -52.54 -6.39
N ASP A 705 -21.31 -53.82 -6.73
CA ASP A 705 -21.46 -54.90 -5.77
C ASP A 705 -20.30 -54.92 -4.77
N ALA A 706 -19.06 -54.84 -5.25
CA ALA A 706 -17.87 -54.83 -4.41
C ALA A 706 -17.86 -53.68 -3.38
N TYR A 707 -18.16 -52.43 -3.80
CA TYR A 707 -17.92 -51.25 -2.96
C TYR A 707 -19.19 -50.56 -2.42
N LEU A 708 -20.32 -50.65 -3.12
CA LEU A 708 -21.58 -50.03 -2.67
C LEU A 708 -22.52 -51.03 -1.98
N ARG A 709 -22.74 -52.23 -2.52
CA ARG A 709 -23.65 -53.21 -1.88
C ARG A 709 -23.07 -53.81 -0.60
N HIS A 710 -21.75 -54.06 -0.54
CA HIS A 710 -21.11 -54.66 0.64
C HIS A 710 -20.60 -53.65 1.68
N GLU A 711 -19.98 -52.54 1.26
CA GLU A 711 -19.33 -51.58 2.19
C GLU A 711 -19.99 -50.19 2.23
N ASN A 712 -20.95 -49.89 1.34
CA ASN A 712 -21.60 -48.58 1.19
C ASN A 712 -20.60 -47.40 1.07
N CYS A 713 -19.45 -47.63 0.42
CA CYS A 713 -18.31 -46.72 0.43
C CYS A 713 -18.16 -45.98 -0.91
N TYR A 714 -18.93 -44.91 -1.09
CA TYR A 714 -18.88 -44.05 -2.28
C TYR A 714 -17.46 -43.56 -2.67
N PRO A 715 -16.57 -43.16 -1.73
CA PRO A 715 -15.21 -42.75 -2.10
C PRO A 715 -14.36 -43.90 -2.66
N ALA A 716 -14.50 -45.12 -2.14
CA ALA A 716 -13.79 -46.29 -2.65
C ALA A 716 -14.30 -46.67 -4.05
N PHE A 717 -15.62 -46.72 -4.21
CA PHE A 717 -16.30 -46.96 -5.50
C PHE A 717 -15.85 -45.98 -6.58
N LEU A 718 -15.93 -44.67 -6.32
CA LEU A 718 -15.54 -43.64 -7.28
C LEU A 718 -14.02 -43.69 -7.58
N SER A 719 -13.18 -44.05 -6.61
CA SER A 719 -11.74 -44.21 -6.82
C SER A 719 -11.41 -45.42 -7.70
N ALA A 720 -12.12 -46.55 -7.51
CA ALA A 720 -11.97 -47.75 -8.33
C ALA A 720 -12.34 -47.45 -9.80
N ILE A 721 -13.45 -46.75 -10.03
CA ILE A 721 -13.87 -46.30 -11.37
C ILE A 721 -12.85 -45.34 -11.98
N THR A 722 -12.31 -44.39 -11.22
CA THR A 722 -11.28 -43.46 -11.74
C THR A 722 -10.03 -44.22 -12.19
N LEU A 723 -9.61 -45.25 -11.44
CA LEU A 723 -8.46 -46.09 -11.80
C LEU A 723 -8.75 -46.97 -13.02
N ASP A 724 -9.93 -47.59 -13.12
CA ASP A 724 -10.32 -48.40 -14.27
C ASP A 724 -10.42 -47.57 -15.56
N LEU A 725 -11.16 -46.46 -15.54
CA LEU A 725 -11.27 -45.54 -16.69
C LEU A 725 -9.90 -44.96 -17.09
N PHE A 726 -9.06 -44.58 -16.13
CA PHE A 726 -7.70 -44.12 -16.42
C PHE A 726 -6.85 -45.21 -17.06
N ASN A 727 -6.93 -46.46 -16.57
CA ASN A 727 -6.20 -47.60 -17.13
C ASN A 727 -6.68 -47.91 -18.56
N ARG A 728 -7.99 -47.89 -18.83
CA ARG A 728 -8.53 -48.05 -20.20
C ARG A 728 -7.99 -46.98 -21.14
N GLN A 729 -8.06 -45.71 -20.73
CA GLN A 729 -7.59 -44.58 -21.53
C GLN A 729 -6.06 -44.52 -21.71
N THR A 730 -5.27 -45.24 -20.89
CA THR A 730 -3.80 -45.28 -21.00
C THR A 730 -3.23 -46.58 -21.56
N MET A 731 -3.99 -47.68 -21.58
CA MET A 731 -3.54 -48.97 -22.11
C MET A 731 -3.95 -49.22 -23.56
N ASP A 732 -5.03 -48.60 -24.05
CA ASP A 732 -5.36 -48.58 -25.48
C ASP A 732 -4.74 -47.35 -26.16
N PRO A 733 -3.74 -47.50 -27.06
CA PRO A 733 -3.26 -46.39 -27.87
C PRO A 733 -4.35 -45.96 -28.86
N PRO A 734 -4.64 -44.65 -29.00
CA PRO A 734 -5.67 -44.21 -29.93
C PRO A 734 -5.29 -44.59 -31.37
N PRO A 735 -6.21 -45.16 -32.18
CA PRO A 735 -5.96 -45.35 -33.60
C PRO A 735 -5.74 -43.98 -34.25
N ALA A 736 -4.70 -43.87 -35.07
CA ALA A 736 -4.34 -42.63 -35.72
C ALA A 736 -5.38 -42.21 -36.77
N SER A 737 -6.29 -41.32 -36.39
CA SER A 737 -7.17 -40.56 -37.29
C SER A 737 -7.43 -39.18 -36.66
N SER A 738 -6.77 -38.11 -37.12
CA SER A 738 -7.13 -37.31 -38.32
C SER A 738 -8.13 -36.20 -37.99
N ILE A 739 -7.66 -34.94 -38.05
CA ILE A 739 -8.37 -33.75 -38.58
C ILE A 739 -9.68 -33.40 -37.82
N LEU A 740 -9.80 -32.29 -37.09
CA LEU A 740 -9.52 -30.90 -37.51
C LEU A 740 -9.37 -29.98 -36.29
#